data_AF-A0A4V4LTM3-F1
#
_entry.id   AF-A0A4V4LTM3-F1
#
_cell.length_a   1.000
_cell.length_b   1.000
_cell.length_c   1.000
_cell.angle_alpha   90.00
_cell.angle_beta   90.00
_cell.angle_gamma   90.00
#
_symmetry.space_group_name_H-M   'P 1'
#
loop_
_entity.id
_entity.type
_entity.pdbx_description
1 polymer ?
#
loop_
_entity_poly.entity_id
_entity_poly.type
_entity_poly.pdbx_seq_one_letter_code
_entity_poly.pdbx_strand_id
1 'polypeptide(L)'
;METEQLQKFVLAELNRAGSVEDSRKLYYAPISRNLDQPDDSLVLQSSLQGLQSKEMIEYKNHETYSYSLSDEALDLIKNGSHEARVWGCLSFDEGMDPKQIIQKVGATSAKVGQGRAFKQNWIKKVDNKFFKNVTEIEDVTANNLLYIQANNTLGDEKELGELKKRKLIKPKKLLHFSISKGAQYAPELITFETDLTSDMLIDGSWKNKSFKKYNFDAAGALPQGGALHPLLKVREEFRNIFFEMGFQEMPTNQFVESCFWNFDSLFVPQQHVARELQDTFYIKEPKVAGVSDAAYYNKVKTVHESGGFGSIGYRAPFSEDETKRLVLRTHTTATSAQCLYKLAKQEGGFKPAKLFSIDRVFRNEAVDATHLAEFHQVEGVIADRNLTLGDLIGFMEVFFKKMGMSQLRFKPAYNPYTEPSLEIFAHHDGLGKWVEIGNSGMFRPEMLAPMGLPDDVHVLGFGLSLERPTMIKYGINNIRDLVGHKVDIEQVEKSEAEMDINALLAQARGGAQSNPSGDNPTADNGETVHISSLALLKMLKHGRAGVPMEVMGLCLGEFVDDTTIHVTDVFAMPQSGTTVSVESVDHVFQTKMLSMLKQTGRSEMVVGWYHSHPGFGCWLSSVDINTQQSFEQLNPRAVAIVVDPIQSVKGKVVADAFRLIDAQNALLGHESRQSTSNVGQLIKPSIQGLIHGVGRHYYSLAIQYRKSKAEERMLSSLSGKAWTKGLELEQADTFRKNNEGAVDKFKSLADQYGKSVAEELTLTPEQLATRHVGKQDPKRHLEEHVTKSLEASTVQMLGMGVLTKSEWNKKNLFTGWVDVQLTEKGEQEAKLGGERLKASNTKFDYAYTSALQRAQKTLAIIQNEIGQTDLPVTKDQALNERHYGELQGLNKDDARQKWGDEQVLVWRRSYDVPPPGDNAESLELTAKRVLPYWEKTILPQLAAGKNILIAAHGNSLRALIMDIEKLSGEQVVGLELATGVPIQYDLDVVDGQVKVLSKKIFNQ
;
A
#
# COMPACT_ATOMS: atom_id res chain seq x y z
N MET A 1 -38.18 -18.12 16.63
CA MET A 1 -38.98 -18.57 17.80
C MET A 1 -38.07 -18.52 19.01
N GLU A 2 -38.53 -18.07 20.18
CA GLU A 2 -37.69 -18.09 21.39
C GLU A 2 -37.51 -19.53 21.89
N THR A 3 -36.26 -19.95 22.12
CA THR A 3 -35.87 -21.32 22.48
C THR A 3 -36.58 -21.82 23.74
N GLU A 4 -36.76 -20.95 24.74
CA GLU A 4 -37.37 -21.29 26.04
C GLU A 4 -38.89 -21.54 25.92
N GLN A 5 -39.59 -20.76 25.09
CA GLN A 5 -41.02 -20.96 24.83
C GLN A 5 -41.27 -22.26 24.08
N LEU A 6 -40.38 -22.61 23.15
CA LEU A 6 -40.45 -23.86 22.41
C LEU A 6 -40.14 -25.07 23.31
N GLN A 7 -39.21 -24.94 24.27
CA GLN A 7 -38.94 -25.98 25.27
C GLN A 7 -40.16 -26.25 26.17
N LYS A 8 -40.82 -25.19 26.66
CA LYS A 8 -42.06 -25.32 27.45
C LYS A 8 -43.18 -25.97 26.63
N PHE A 9 -43.32 -25.61 25.36
CA PHE A 9 -44.29 -26.22 24.45
C PHE A 9 -44.02 -27.71 24.21
N VAL A 10 -42.77 -28.10 23.96
CA VAL A 10 -42.40 -29.51 23.75
C VAL A 10 -42.67 -30.35 25.01
N LEU A 11 -42.34 -29.83 26.21
CA LEU A 11 -42.66 -30.49 27.47
C LEU A 11 -44.19 -30.60 27.67
N ALA A 12 -44.97 -29.56 27.35
CA ALA A 12 -46.42 -29.60 27.45
C ALA A 12 -47.06 -30.65 26.51
N GLU A 13 -46.59 -30.74 25.26
CA GLU A 13 -47.08 -31.72 24.30
C GLU A 13 -46.63 -33.15 24.63
N LEU A 14 -45.41 -33.35 25.15
CA LEU A 14 -44.99 -34.65 25.72
C LEU A 14 -45.82 -35.05 26.94
N ASN A 15 -46.27 -34.08 27.74
CA ASN A 15 -47.15 -34.35 28.87
C ASN A 15 -48.52 -34.85 28.39
N ARG A 16 -49.02 -34.27 27.29
CA ARG A 16 -50.33 -34.57 26.71
C ARG A 16 -50.35 -35.87 25.90
N ALA A 17 -49.39 -36.07 25.00
CA ALA A 17 -49.38 -37.17 24.03
C ALA A 17 -48.53 -38.38 24.47
N GLY A 18 -47.70 -38.24 25.51
CA GLY A 18 -46.80 -39.30 26.00
C GLY A 18 -45.53 -39.45 25.16
N SER A 19 -45.64 -39.43 23.84
CA SER A 19 -44.54 -39.38 22.87
C SER A 19 -44.97 -38.61 21.61
N VAL A 20 -43.99 -38.06 20.89
CA VAL A 20 -44.19 -37.41 19.60
C VAL A 20 -43.43 -38.22 18.55
N GLU A 21 -44.13 -38.89 17.64
CA GLU A 21 -43.45 -39.70 16.62
C GLU A 21 -42.91 -38.88 15.44
N ASP A 22 -43.60 -37.80 15.05
CA ASP A 22 -43.19 -36.92 13.97
C ASP A 22 -43.37 -35.45 14.36
N SER A 23 -42.26 -34.77 14.62
CA SER A 23 -42.24 -33.35 15.01
C SER A 23 -42.90 -32.42 13.99
N ARG A 24 -43.03 -32.81 12.71
CA ARG A 24 -43.68 -31.97 11.68
C ARG A 24 -45.19 -31.85 11.86
N LYS A 25 -45.80 -32.73 12.64
CA LYS A 25 -47.25 -32.69 12.95
C LYS A 25 -47.56 -31.79 14.15
N LEU A 26 -46.54 -31.22 14.79
CA LEU A 26 -46.72 -30.33 15.93
C LEU A 26 -47.24 -28.97 15.44
N TYR A 27 -48.45 -28.62 15.87
CA TYR A 27 -49.06 -27.32 15.62
C TYR A 27 -48.60 -26.31 16.67
N TYR A 28 -47.80 -25.33 16.27
CA TYR A 28 -47.30 -24.31 17.19
C TYR A 28 -48.21 -23.07 17.14
N ALA A 29 -49.07 -22.92 18.15
CA ALA A 29 -50.09 -21.88 18.20
C ALA A 29 -49.58 -20.44 17.98
N PRO A 30 -48.40 -20.03 18.51
CA PRO A 30 -47.88 -18.67 18.28
C PRO A 30 -47.61 -18.30 16.82
N ILE A 31 -47.39 -19.28 15.93
CA ILE A 31 -47.17 -19.07 14.49
C ILE A 31 -48.35 -19.56 13.64
N SER A 32 -49.39 -20.11 14.26
CA SER A 32 -50.61 -20.64 13.61
C SER A 32 -50.35 -21.59 12.43
N ARG A 33 -49.28 -22.38 12.49
CA ARG A 33 -48.92 -23.40 11.50
C ARG A 33 -48.16 -24.57 12.16
N ASN A 34 -48.02 -25.65 11.41
CA ASN A 34 -47.20 -26.79 11.81
C ASN A 34 -45.70 -26.48 11.67
N LEU A 35 -44.88 -27.18 12.46
CA LEU A 35 -43.41 -27.11 12.42
C LEU A 35 -42.84 -27.98 11.28
N ASP A 36 -43.24 -27.70 10.05
CA ASP A 36 -42.93 -28.51 8.86
C ASP A 36 -41.89 -27.88 7.92
N GLN A 37 -41.40 -26.66 8.22
CA GLN A 37 -40.39 -25.98 7.42
C GLN A 37 -38.97 -26.33 7.87
N PRO A 38 -37.96 -26.26 6.98
CA PRO A 38 -36.57 -26.58 7.32
C PRO A 38 -36.00 -25.75 8.48
N ASP A 39 -36.34 -24.46 8.53
CA ASP A 39 -35.89 -23.55 9.57
C ASP A 39 -36.49 -23.90 10.95
N ASP A 40 -37.68 -24.49 10.97
CA ASP A 40 -38.34 -24.92 12.21
C ASP A 40 -37.60 -26.11 12.84
N SER A 41 -37.11 -27.04 12.01
CA SER A 41 -36.34 -28.20 12.46
C SER A 41 -35.03 -27.82 13.15
N LEU A 42 -34.35 -26.78 12.66
CA LEU A 42 -33.08 -26.31 13.23
C LEU A 42 -33.30 -25.70 14.63
N VAL A 43 -34.31 -24.84 14.76
CA VAL A 43 -34.66 -24.20 16.03
C VAL A 43 -35.17 -25.23 17.04
N LEU A 44 -35.98 -26.21 16.58
CA LEU A 44 -36.46 -27.30 17.41
C LEU A 44 -35.30 -28.18 17.90
N GLN A 45 -34.30 -28.47 17.06
CA GLN A 45 -33.12 -29.23 17.45
C GLN A 45 -32.35 -28.59 18.62
N SER A 46 -32.09 -27.28 18.56
CA SER A 46 -31.41 -26.55 19.64
C SER A 46 -32.22 -26.59 20.94
N SER A 47 -33.55 -26.45 20.86
CA SER A 47 -34.44 -26.58 22.02
C SER A 47 -34.41 -27.99 22.61
N LEU A 48 -34.44 -29.04 21.77
CA LEU A 48 -34.40 -30.44 22.19
C LEU A 48 -33.05 -30.81 22.82
N GLN A 49 -31.93 -30.34 22.28
CA GLN A 49 -30.59 -30.53 22.88
C GLN A 49 -30.51 -29.94 24.29
N GLY A 50 -31.06 -28.74 24.51
CA GLY A 50 -31.09 -28.12 25.83
C GLY A 50 -31.97 -28.86 26.86
N LEU A 51 -33.00 -29.57 26.41
CA LEU A 51 -33.83 -30.44 27.27
C LEU A 51 -33.17 -31.81 27.49
N GLN A 52 -32.49 -32.35 26.48
CA GLN A 52 -31.73 -33.60 26.56
C GLN A 52 -30.51 -33.47 27.49
N SER A 53 -29.80 -32.33 27.48
CA SER A 53 -28.68 -32.07 28.41
C SER A 53 -29.12 -32.02 29.88
N LYS A 54 -30.42 -31.83 30.13
CA LYS A 54 -31.05 -31.88 31.46
C LYS A 54 -31.69 -33.24 31.76
N GLU A 55 -31.49 -34.24 30.88
CA GLU A 55 -32.08 -35.59 30.95
C GLU A 55 -33.62 -35.60 31.00
N MET A 56 -34.27 -34.50 30.58
CA MET A 56 -35.74 -34.36 30.64
C MET A 56 -36.44 -35.08 29.48
N ILE A 57 -35.79 -35.16 28.32
CA ILE A 57 -36.31 -35.81 27.12
C ILE A 57 -35.25 -36.70 26.47
N GLU A 58 -35.70 -37.65 25.66
CA GLU A 58 -34.89 -38.34 24.65
C GLU A 58 -35.47 -38.03 23.28
N TYR A 59 -34.63 -37.90 22.24
CA TYR A 59 -35.12 -37.75 20.88
C TYR A 59 -34.23 -38.51 19.88
N LYS A 60 -34.83 -38.90 18.75
CA LYS A 60 -34.14 -39.50 17.60
C LYS A 60 -34.34 -38.65 16.36
N ASN A 61 -33.29 -38.59 15.53
CA ASN A 61 -33.27 -37.86 14.28
C ASN A 61 -33.75 -38.74 13.13
N HIS A 62 -34.65 -38.21 12.31
CA HIS A 62 -35.11 -38.85 11.07
C HIS A 62 -34.88 -37.89 9.90
N GLU A 63 -34.24 -38.39 8.86
CA GLU A 63 -33.87 -37.61 7.68
C GLU A 63 -34.73 -38.03 6.49
N THR A 64 -35.42 -37.07 5.88
CA THR A 64 -36.17 -37.26 4.65
C THR A 64 -35.63 -36.33 3.56
N TYR A 65 -35.52 -36.82 2.33
CA TYR A 65 -35.01 -36.05 1.21
C TYR A 65 -36.17 -35.66 0.29
N SER A 66 -36.32 -34.36 0.05
CA SER A 66 -37.17 -33.82 -1.02
C SER A 66 -36.27 -33.27 -2.13
N TYR A 67 -36.75 -33.21 -3.36
CA TYR A 67 -35.94 -32.75 -4.51
C TYR A 67 -36.58 -31.55 -5.18
N SER A 68 -35.82 -30.47 -5.36
CA SER A 68 -36.24 -29.32 -6.17
C SER A 68 -35.62 -29.39 -7.58
N LEU A 69 -36.36 -28.91 -8.58
CA LEU A 69 -35.93 -28.91 -9.98
C LEU A 69 -35.07 -27.68 -10.29
N SER A 70 -34.07 -27.85 -11.14
CA SER A 70 -33.28 -26.74 -11.71
C SER A 70 -34.01 -26.04 -12.86
N ASP A 71 -33.59 -24.82 -13.22
CA ASP A 71 -34.14 -24.11 -14.39
C ASP A 71 -33.94 -24.88 -15.69
N GLU A 72 -32.83 -25.60 -15.81
CA GLU A 72 -32.56 -26.51 -16.94
C GLU A 72 -33.55 -27.69 -16.95
N ALA A 73 -33.86 -28.29 -15.79
CA ALA A 73 -34.86 -29.35 -15.71
C ALA A 73 -36.26 -28.89 -16.12
N LEU A 74 -36.64 -27.65 -15.78
CA LEU A 74 -37.92 -27.06 -16.22
C LEU A 74 -37.96 -26.87 -17.74
N ASP A 75 -36.84 -26.49 -18.38
CA ASP A 75 -36.74 -26.43 -19.85
C ASP A 75 -36.85 -27.83 -20.50
N LEU A 76 -36.25 -28.85 -19.89
CA LEU A 76 -36.33 -30.23 -20.39
C LEU A 76 -37.75 -30.80 -20.32
N ILE A 77 -38.51 -30.47 -19.28
CA ILE A 77 -39.94 -30.85 -19.18
C ILE A 77 -40.76 -30.20 -20.30
N LYS A 78 -40.50 -28.92 -20.59
CA LYS A 78 -41.30 -28.15 -21.56
C LYS A 78 -41.00 -28.50 -23.02
N ASN A 79 -39.72 -28.69 -23.34
CA ASN A 79 -39.24 -28.80 -24.72
C ASN A 79 -38.61 -30.17 -25.03
N GLY A 80 -38.73 -31.16 -24.13
CA GLY A 80 -38.12 -32.49 -24.23
C GLY A 80 -36.62 -32.50 -23.85
N SER A 81 -36.05 -33.66 -23.58
CA SER A 81 -34.64 -33.81 -23.19
C SER A 81 -33.68 -33.49 -24.33
N HIS A 82 -32.43 -33.15 -24.00
CA HIS A 82 -31.41 -32.79 -25.00
C HIS A 82 -31.16 -33.92 -26.01
N GLU A 83 -31.16 -35.17 -25.55
CA GLU A 83 -31.06 -36.38 -26.37
C GLU A 83 -32.28 -36.59 -27.28
N ALA A 84 -33.50 -36.34 -26.79
CA ALA A 84 -34.72 -36.42 -27.60
C ALA A 84 -34.77 -35.31 -28.67
N ARG A 85 -34.32 -34.10 -28.35
CA ARG A 85 -34.21 -32.98 -29.32
C ARG A 85 -33.20 -33.28 -30.44
N VAL A 86 -32.06 -33.89 -30.10
CA VAL A 86 -31.05 -34.29 -31.10
C VAL A 86 -31.57 -35.44 -31.98
N TRP A 87 -32.30 -36.41 -31.42
CA TRP A 87 -32.93 -37.43 -32.26
C TRP A 87 -34.01 -36.82 -33.17
N GLY A 88 -34.86 -35.93 -32.65
CA GLY A 88 -35.94 -35.29 -33.40
C GLY A 88 -35.48 -34.47 -34.61
N CYS A 89 -34.26 -33.92 -34.58
CA CYS A 89 -33.72 -33.12 -35.68
C CYS A 89 -33.07 -33.94 -36.81
N LEU A 90 -32.78 -35.22 -36.60
CA LEU A 90 -32.10 -36.10 -37.56
C LEU A 90 -33.10 -36.89 -38.44
N SER A 91 -32.64 -37.37 -39.58
CA SER A 91 -33.42 -38.22 -40.49
C SER A 91 -32.75 -39.60 -40.68
N PHE A 92 -33.45 -40.54 -41.34
CA PHE A 92 -32.89 -41.85 -41.67
C PHE A 92 -32.02 -41.81 -42.94
N ASP A 93 -32.36 -40.93 -43.89
CA ASP A 93 -31.79 -40.91 -45.24
C ASP A 93 -30.73 -39.81 -45.43
N GLU A 94 -30.91 -38.65 -44.78
CA GLU A 94 -29.97 -37.52 -44.84
C GLU A 94 -29.24 -37.33 -43.50
N GLY A 95 -27.93 -37.55 -43.54
CA GLY A 95 -27.04 -37.37 -42.39
C GLY A 95 -26.65 -35.92 -42.16
N MET A 96 -26.65 -35.48 -40.90
CA MET A 96 -26.39 -34.09 -40.52
C MET A 96 -25.03 -33.94 -39.85
N ASP A 97 -24.28 -32.89 -40.22
CA ASP A 97 -22.98 -32.58 -39.62
C ASP A 97 -23.13 -31.92 -38.24
N PRO A 98 -22.13 -32.02 -37.34
CA PRO A 98 -22.19 -31.44 -35.99
C PRO A 98 -22.53 -29.93 -35.98
N LYS A 99 -22.05 -29.18 -36.98
CA LYS A 99 -22.32 -27.74 -37.13
C LYS A 99 -23.80 -27.45 -37.44
N GLN A 100 -24.43 -28.30 -38.25
CA GLN A 100 -25.84 -28.16 -38.61
C GLN A 100 -26.76 -28.52 -37.44
N ILE A 101 -26.37 -29.52 -36.63
CA ILE A 101 -27.09 -29.88 -35.41
C ILE A 101 -27.05 -28.73 -34.39
N ILE A 102 -25.87 -28.12 -34.18
CA ILE A 102 -25.71 -26.94 -33.30
C ILE A 102 -26.64 -25.78 -33.74
N GLN A 103 -26.81 -25.56 -35.04
CA GLN A 103 -27.64 -24.49 -35.57
C GLN A 103 -29.15 -24.74 -35.36
N LYS A 104 -29.60 -26.01 -35.32
CA LYS A 104 -31.02 -26.36 -35.13
C LYS A 104 -31.45 -26.50 -33.66
N VAL A 105 -30.61 -27.10 -32.81
CA VAL A 105 -30.99 -27.40 -31.41
C VAL A 105 -30.21 -26.59 -30.37
N GLY A 106 -29.27 -25.75 -30.79
CA GLY A 106 -28.41 -24.96 -29.90
C GLY A 106 -27.15 -25.71 -29.44
N ALA A 107 -26.08 -24.97 -29.13
CA ALA A 107 -24.76 -25.56 -28.84
C ALA A 107 -24.76 -26.49 -27.61
N THR A 108 -25.51 -26.14 -26.57
CA THR A 108 -25.59 -26.90 -25.31
C THR A 108 -26.34 -28.22 -25.51
N SER A 109 -27.54 -28.17 -26.10
CA SER A 109 -28.34 -29.37 -26.40
C SER A 109 -27.69 -30.27 -27.45
N ALA A 110 -27.02 -29.71 -28.45
CA ALA A 110 -26.28 -30.48 -29.45
C ALA A 110 -25.13 -31.27 -28.82
N LYS A 111 -24.29 -30.64 -28.00
CA LYS A 111 -23.11 -31.30 -27.42
C LYS A 111 -23.48 -32.38 -26.40
N VAL A 112 -24.41 -32.07 -25.48
CA VAL A 112 -24.84 -32.99 -24.42
C VAL A 112 -25.75 -34.09 -24.97
N GLY A 113 -26.70 -33.73 -25.84
CA GLY A 113 -27.65 -34.66 -26.44
C GLY A 113 -27.03 -35.66 -27.40
N GLN A 114 -26.04 -35.26 -28.22
CA GLN A 114 -25.33 -36.17 -29.13
C GLN A 114 -24.66 -37.33 -28.37
N GLY A 115 -23.93 -37.02 -27.28
CA GLY A 115 -23.22 -38.04 -26.51
C GLY A 115 -24.15 -39.05 -25.83
N ARG A 116 -25.34 -38.62 -25.39
CA ARG A 116 -26.32 -39.47 -24.71
C ARG A 116 -27.19 -40.27 -25.68
N ALA A 117 -27.68 -39.64 -26.74
CA ALA A 117 -28.40 -40.34 -27.80
C ALA A 117 -27.52 -41.43 -28.45
N PHE A 118 -26.20 -41.21 -28.55
CA PHE A 118 -25.26 -42.21 -29.03
C PHE A 118 -25.09 -43.38 -28.03
N LYS A 119 -25.00 -43.11 -26.72
CA LYS A 119 -24.93 -44.14 -25.66
C LYS A 119 -26.20 -44.99 -25.56
N GLN A 120 -27.37 -44.41 -25.84
CA GLN A 120 -28.66 -45.11 -25.85
C GLN A 120 -28.99 -45.78 -27.20
N ASN A 121 -28.04 -45.78 -28.16
CA ASN A 121 -28.21 -46.31 -29.51
C ASN A 121 -29.35 -45.67 -30.32
N TRP A 122 -29.76 -44.44 -29.97
CA TRP A 122 -30.82 -43.73 -30.69
C TRP A 122 -30.35 -43.16 -32.04
N ILE A 123 -29.06 -42.84 -32.14
CA ILE A 123 -28.43 -42.26 -33.32
C ILE A 123 -27.17 -43.04 -33.71
N LYS A 124 -26.84 -43.08 -35.01
CA LYS A 124 -25.64 -43.72 -35.57
C LYS A 124 -24.77 -42.69 -36.30
N LYS A 125 -23.45 -42.90 -36.33
CA LYS A 125 -22.47 -42.01 -36.98
C LYS A 125 -21.80 -42.72 -38.15
N VAL A 126 -21.87 -42.14 -39.36
CA VAL A 126 -21.22 -42.64 -40.59
C VAL A 126 -20.57 -41.45 -41.30
N ASP A 127 -19.29 -41.55 -41.68
CA ASP A 127 -18.52 -40.51 -42.40
C ASP A 127 -18.71 -39.08 -41.85
N ASN A 128 -18.59 -38.98 -40.52
CA ASN A 128 -18.71 -37.74 -39.75
C ASN A 128 -20.11 -37.10 -39.69
N LYS A 129 -21.14 -37.76 -40.22
CA LYS A 129 -22.55 -37.34 -40.16
C LYS A 129 -23.37 -38.26 -39.24
N PHE A 130 -24.40 -37.70 -38.60
CA PHE A 130 -25.29 -38.43 -37.69
C PHE A 130 -26.63 -38.74 -38.36
N PHE A 131 -27.17 -39.94 -38.10
CA PHE A 131 -28.44 -40.44 -38.61
C PHE A 131 -29.29 -41.03 -37.47
N LYS A 132 -30.61 -41.12 -37.66
CA LYS A 132 -31.48 -41.92 -36.79
C LYS A 132 -31.14 -43.40 -36.89
N ASN A 133 -31.21 -44.10 -35.75
CA ASN A 133 -31.02 -45.55 -35.68
C ASN A 133 -32.30 -46.30 -35.25
N VAL A 134 -33.19 -45.64 -34.50
CA VAL A 134 -34.46 -46.17 -34.01
C VAL A 134 -35.64 -45.34 -34.51
N THR A 135 -36.81 -45.96 -34.71
CA THR A 135 -38.06 -45.36 -35.22
C THR A 135 -38.83 -44.56 -34.16
N GLU A 136 -38.76 -44.98 -32.90
CA GLU A 136 -39.42 -44.33 -31.77
C GLU A 136 -38.47 -44.27 -30.57
N ILE A 137 -38.62 -43.25 -29.72
CA ILE A 137 -37.85 -43.06 -28.49
C ILE A 137 -38.80 -42.75 -27.33
N GLU A 138 -38.41 -43.17 -26.14
CA GLU A 138 -39.09 -42.81 -24.89
C GLU A 138 -38.22 -41.83 -24.09
N ASP A 139 -38.74 -40.64 -23.81
CA ASP A 139 -38.01 -39.61 -23.07
C ASP A 139 -38.11 -39.81 -21.56
N VAL A 140 -37.46 -40.87 -21.07
CA VAL A 140 -37.42 -41.26 -19.65
C VAL A 140 -36.94 -40.11 -18.76
N THR A 141 -36.02 -39.26 -19.26
CA THR A 141 -35.50 -38.11 -18.50
C THR A 141 -36.58 -37.07 -18.25
N ALA A 142 -37.33 -36.67 -19.27
CA ALA A 142 -38.39 -35.67 -19.11
C ALA A 142 -39.54 -36.23 -18.24
N ASN A 143 -39.89 -37.51 -18.40
CA ASN A 143 -40.92 -38.17 -17.61
C ASN A 143 -40.55 -38.25 -16.11
N ASN A 144 -39.30 -38.60 -15.79
CA ASN A 144 -38.82 -38.64 -14.41
C ASN A 144 -38.80 -37.26 -13.75
N LEU A 145 -38.44 -36.20 -14.49
CA LEU A 145 -38.48 -34.83 -14.00
C LEU A 145 -39.93 -34.34 -13.76
N LEU A 146 -40.86 -34.71 -14.64
CA LEU A 146 -42.29 -34.42 -14.49
C LEU A 146 -42.88 -35.13 -13.25
N TYR A 147 -42.47 -36.37 -13.00
CA TYR A 147 -42.88 -37.10 -11.80
C TYR A 147 -42.35 -36.45 -10.50
N ILE A 148 -41.09 -35.99 -10.51
CA ILE A 148 -40.48 -35.26 -9.39
C ILE A 148 -41.20 -33.92 -9.18
N GLN A 149 -41.64 -33.24 -10.24
CA GLN A 149 -42.42 -32.00 -10.13
C GLN A 149 -43.74 -32.20 -9.37
N ALA A 150 -44.39 -33.36 -9.54
CA ALA A 150 -45.67 -33.66 -8.90
C ALA A 150 -45.52 -34.20 -7.48
N ASN A 151 -44.50 -35.03 -7.21
CA ASN A 151 -44.40 -35.81 -5.97
C ASN A 151 -43.25 -35.37 -5.05
N ASN A 152 -42.39 -34.44 -5.49
CA ASN A 152 -41.16 -34.00 -4.80
C ASN A 152 -40.16 -35.14 -4.48
N THR A 153 -40.40 -36.36 -4.97
CA THR A 153 -39.56 -37.56 -4.81
C THR A 153 -39.60 -38.44 -6.07
N LEU A 154 -38.65 -39.36 -6.19
CA LEU A 154 -38.65 -40.44 -7.19
C LEU A 154 -38.30 -41.74 -6.46
N GLY A 155 -39.04 -42.83 -6.73
CA GLY A 155 -38.85 -44.12 -6.05
C GLY A 155 -37.66 -44.93 -6.54
N ASP A 156 -37.10 -44.63 -7.73
CA ASP A 156 -35.97 -45.33 -8.31
C ASP A 156 -34.64 -44.62 -7.97
N GLU A 157 -33.84 -45.22 -7.09
CA GLU A 157 -32.56 -44.67 -6.63
C GLU A 157 -31.51 -44.54 -7.74
N LYS A 158 -31.54 -45.40 -8.78
CA LYS A 158 -30.57 -45.34 -9.88
C LYS A 158 -30.81 -44.10 -10.75
N GLU A 159 -32.06 -43.89 -11.14
CA GLU A 159 -32.49 -42.73 -11.94
C GLU A 159 -32.28 -41.43 -11.17
N LEU A 160 -32.61 -41.41 -9.88
CA LEU A 160 -32.38 -40.27 -8.99
C LEU A 160 -30.88 -39.93 -8.86
N GLY A 161 -30.01 -40.94 -8.77
CA GLY A 161 -28.56 -40.77 -8.76
C GLY A 161 -28.03 -40.18 -10.08
N GLU A 162 -28.64 -40.56 -11.22
CA GLU A 162 -28.28 -40.01 -12.52
C GLU A 162 -28.72 -38.56 -12.69
N LEU A 163 -29.95 -38.22 -12.28
CA LEU A 163 -30.47 -36.84 -12.32
C LEU A 163 -29.67 -35.89 -11.42
N LYS A 164 -29.18 -36.37 -10.26
CA LYS A 164 -28.24 -35.64 -9.38
C LYS A 164 -26.91 -35.35 -10.08
N LYS A 165 -26.29 -36.37 -10.71
CA LYS A 165 -25.03 -36.19 -11.46
C LYS A 165 -25.17 -35.20 -12.60
N ARG A 166 -26.36 -35.14 -13.22
CA ARG A 166 -26.70 -34.16 -14.28
C ARG A 166 -27.02 -32.76 -13.76
N LYS A 167 -27.02 -32.53 -12.44
CA LYS A 167 -27.40 -31.26 -11.78
C LYS A 167 -28.84 -30.80 -12.11
N LEU A 168 -29.71 -31.73 -12.51
CA LEU A 168 -31.10 -31.42 -12.88
C LEU A 168 -32.02 -31.28 -11.67
N ILE A 169 -31.67 -31.96 -10.57
CA ILE A 169 -32.37 -31.89 -9.28
C ILE A 169 -31.41 -31.50 -8.16
N LYS A 170 -31.91 -30.75 -7.18
CA LYS A 170 -31.18 -30.38 -5.96
C LYS A 170 -31.82 -31.06 -4.76
N PRO A 171 -31.06 -31.81 -3.94
CA PRO A 171 -31.58 -32.39 -2.70
C PRO A 171 -31.85 -31.30 -1.67
N LYS A 172 -33.05 -31.31 -1.09
CA LYS A 172 -33.44 -30.55 0.08
C LYS A 172 -33.67 -31.51 1.23
N LYS A 173 -32.72 -31.51 2.18
CA LYS A 173 -32.75 -32.33 3.39
C LYS A 173 -33.79 -31.77 4.35
N LEU A 174 -34.75 -32.58 4.76
CA LEU A 174 -35.77 -32.27 5.75
C LEU A 174 -35.55 -33.17 6.96
N LEU A 175 -35.18 -32.56 8.07
CA LEU A 175 -34.95 -33.22 9.35
C LEU A 175 -36.23 -33.19 10.18
N HIS A 176 -36.64 -34.31 10.75
CA HIS A 176 -37.72 -34.37 11.73
C HIS A 176 -37.32 -35.26 12.92
N PHE A 177 -37.99 -35.08 14.05
CA PHE A 177 -37.61 -35.71 15.31
C PHE A 177 -38.74 -36.56 15.87
N SER A 178 -38.39 -37.70 16.44
CA SER A 178 -39.28 -38.43 17.36
C SER A 178 -38.82 -38.18 18.78
N ILE A 179 -39.71 -37.73 19.67
CA ILE A 179 -39.39 -37.24 21.01
C ILE A 179 -40.13 -38.09 22.05
N SER A 180 -39.43 -38.52 23.10
CA SER A 180 -39.95 -39.30 24.23
C SER A 180 -39.51 -38.70 25.57
N LYS A 181 -40.17 -39.11 26.66
CA LYS A 181 -39.83 -38.68 28.02
C LYS A 181 -38.48 -39.28 28.44
N GLY A 182 -37.60 -38.44 29.01
CA GLY A 182 -36.32 -38.85 29.58
C GLY A 182 -36.44 -39.27 31.05
N ALA A 183 -35.33 -39.69 31.65
CA ALA A 183 -35.29 -40.21 33.02
C ALA A 183 -35.67 -39.17 34.09
N GLN A 184 -35.38 -37.88 33.85
CA GLN A 184 -35.66 -36.76 34.76
C GLN A 184 -36.80 -35.87 34.22
N TYR A 185 -37.78 -36.44 33.52
CA TYR A 185 -38.88 -35.68 32.94
C TYR A 185 -39.69 -34.93 34.02
N ALA A 186 -39.74 -33.60 33.92
CA ALA A 186 -40.58 -32.73 34.73
C ALA A 186 -41.38 -31.77 33.84
N PRO A 187 -42.62 -31.42 34.22
CA PRO A 187 -43.44 -30.47 33.46
C PRO A 187 -42.92 -29.02 33.54
N GLU A 188 -42.02 -28.72 34.48
CA GLU A 188 -41.36 -27.42 34.66
C GLU A 188 -39.83 -27.56 34.60
N LEU A 189 -39.14 -26.51 34.17
CA LEU A 189 -37.68 -26.49 34.04
C LEU A 189 -37.00 -26.51 35.42
N ILE A 190 -36.21 -27.54 35.71
CA ILE A 190 -35.36 -27.59 36.91
C ILE A 190 -34.07 -26.78 36.66
N THR A 191 -33.71 -25.89 37.59
CA THR A 191 -32.47 -25.10 37.58
C THR A 191 -31.41 -25.74 38.47
N PHE A 192 -30.21 -25.99 37.92
CA PHE A 192 -29.06 -26.50 38.67
C PHE A 192 -28.18 -25.36 39.16
N GLU A 193 -27.66 -25.48 40.39
CA GLU A 193 -26.66 -24.56 40.93
C GLU A 193 -25.25 -24.90 40.39
N THR A 194 -24.42 -23.89 40.12
CA THR A 194 -23.08 -24.09 39.54
C THR A 194 -22.00 -24.37 40.57
N ASP A 195 -22.00 -23.62 41.68
CA ASP A 195 -20.95 -23.68 42.71
C ASP A 195 -21.53 -23.73 44.12
N LEU A 196 -20.74 -24.29 45.03
CA LEU A 196 -21.04 -24.30 46.46
C LEU A 196 -20.65 -22.96 47.08
N THR A 197 -21.62 -22.25 47.67
CA THR A 197 -21.37 -20.95 48.30
C THR A 197 -21.22 -21.07 49.81
N SER A 198 -20.57 -20.07 50.43
CA SER A 198 -20.40 -20.00 51.88
C SER A 198 -21.75 -19.96 52.62
N ASP A 199 -22.73 -19.24 52.10
CA ASP A 199 -24.06 -19.12 52.73
C ASP A 199 -24.81 -20.45 52.70
N MET A 200 -24.70 -21.19 51.59
CA MET A 200 -25.29 -22.53 51.48
C MET A 200 -24.70 -23.49 52.53
N LEU A 201 -23.39 -23.41 52.79
CA LEU A 201 -22.73 -24.22 53.82
C LEU A 201 -23.22 -23.88 55.23
N ILE A 202 -23.50 -22.61 55.50
CA ILE A 202 -23.98 -22.11 56.80
C ILE A 202 -25.44 -22.49 57.04
N ASP A 203 -26.31 -22.35 56.04
CA ASP A 203 -27.75 -22.62 56.17
C ASP A 203 -28.15 -24.09 55.90
N GLY A 204 -27.23 -24.89 55.35
CA GLY A 204 -27.43 -26.30 55.03
C GLY A 204 -28.26 -26.54 53.76
N SER A 205 -28.58 -25.51 52.99
CA SER A 205 -29.40 -25.59 51.77
C SER A 205 -28.74 -26.41 50.66
N TRP A 206 -27.41 -26.55 50.66
CA TRP A 206 -26.68 -27.40 49.70
C TRP A 206 -27.11 -28.86 49.71
N LYS A 207 -27.65 -29.36 50.84
CA LYS A 207 -28.11 -30.76 50.95
C LYS A 207 -29.33 -31.06 50.10
N ASN A 208 -30.14 -30.04 49.81
CA ASN A 208 -31.44 -30.18 49.13
C ASN A 208 -31.42 -29.61 47.70
N LYS A 209 -30.31 -29.04 47.24
CA LYS A 209 -30.14 -28.47 45.89
C LYS A 209 -29.32 -29.40 45.00
N SER A 210 -29.60 -29.40 43.70
CA SER A 210 -28.87 -30.18 42.70
C SER A 210 -27.80 -29.32 42.01
N PHE A 211 -26.57 -29.81 41.99
CA PHE A 211 -25.41 -29.13 41.39
C PHE A 211 -25.09 -29.66 40.00
N LYS A 212 -24.55 -28.79 39.14
CA LYS A 212 -23.99 -29.19 37.86
C LYS A 212 -22.73 -30.05 38.09
N LYS A 213 -22.61 -31.17 37.36
CA LYS A 213 -21.40 -32.01 37.43
C LYS A 213 -20.19 -31.24 36.90
N TYR A 214 -19.08 -31.31 37.62
CA TYR A 214 -17.81 -30.71 37.20
C TYR A 214 -17.23 -31.49 36.01
N ASN A 215 -16.70 -30.76 35.02
CA ASN A 215 -16.11 -31.38 33.84
C ASN A 215 -14.62 -31.70 34.12
N PHE A 216 -14.32 -32.95 34.43
CA PHE A 216 -12.94 -33.40 34.67
C PHE A 216 -12.10 -33.55 33.40
N ASP A 217 -12.73 -33.52 32.22
CA ASP A 217 -12.04 -33.60 30.93
C ASP A 217 -11.53 -32.21 30.48
N ALA A 218 -11.92 -31.13 31.16
CA ALA A 218 -11.44 -29.78 30.88
C ALA A 218 -10.12 -29.51 31.62
N ALA A 219 -9.18 -28.86 30.93
CA ALA A 219 -7.96 -28.35 31.57
C ALA A 219 -8.33 -27.33 32.66
N GLY A 220 -7.76 -27.51 33.85
CA GLY A 220 -7.94 -26.58 34.97
C GLY A 220 -7.32 -25.21 34.69
N ALA A 221 -7.72 -24.21 35.46
CA ALA A 221 -7.10 -22.90 35.42
C ALA A 221 -5.63 -22.99 35.90
N LEU A 222 -4.69 -22.51 35.09
CA LEU A 222 -3.27 -22.46 35.46
C LEU A 222 -3.07 -21.45 36.59
N PRO A 223 -2.29 -21.78 37.63
CA PRO A 223 -1.96 -20.84 38.70
C PRO A 223 -1.10 -19.71 38.15
N GLN A 224 -1.36 -18.47 38.57
CA GLN A 224 -0.51 -17.33 38.23
C GLN A 224 0.82 -17.42 38.98
N GLY A 225 1.93 -17.54 38.25
CA GLY A 225 3.29 -17.60 38.78
C GLY A 225 4.27 -16.80 37.92
N GLY A 226 5.42 -16.42 38.49
CA GLY A 226 6.46 -15.75 37.72
C GLY A 226 7.18 -16.70 36.75
N ALA A 227 7.59 -16.19 35.59
CA ALA A 227 8.32 -16.96 34.58
C ALA A 227 9.74 -16.42 34.38
N LEU A 228 10.68 -17.34 34.10
CA LEU A 228 12.05 -17.00 33.70
C LEU A 228 12.21 -17.11 32.19
N HIS A 229 12.88 -16.13 31.61
CA HIS A 229 13.13 -16.09 30.18
C HIS A 229 13.96 -17.32 29.70
N PRO A 230 13.57 -18.01 28.61
CA PRO A 230 14.25 -19.22 28.12
C PRO A 230 15.76 -19.06 27.93
N LEU A 231 16.20 -17.98 27.28
CA LEU A 231 17.62 -17.67 27.11
C LEU A 231 18.38 -17.56 28.45
N LEU A 232 17.74 -17.01 29.49
CA LEU A 232 18.38 -16.88 30.81
C LEU A 232 18.45 -18.21 31.55
N LYS A 233 17.48 -19.12 31.33
CA LYS A 233 17.53 -20.49 31.83
C LYS A 233 18.74 -21.23 31.23
N VAL A 234 18.89 -21.16 29.91
CA VAL A 234 20.04 -21.77 29.21
C VAL A 234 21.35 -21.10 29.61
N ARG A 235 21.36 -19.77 29.81
CA ARG A 235 22.54 -19.07 30.34
C ARG A 235 22.97 -19.67 31.68
N GLU A 236 22.03 -19.91 32.59
CA GLU A 236 22.33 -20.47 33.91
C GLU A 236 22.83 -21.91 33.82
N GLU A 237 22.28 -22.72 32.92
CA GLU A 237 22.77 -24.06 32.61
C GLU A 237 24.24 -24.03 32.14
N PHE A 238 24.58 -23.14 31.20
CA PHE A 238 25.97 -22.95 30.75
C PHE A 238 26.88 -22.52 31.91
N ARG A 239 26.44 -21.56 32.74
CA ARG A 239 27.21 -21.09 33.92
C ARG A 239 27.50 -22.25 34.87
N ASN A 240 26.50 -23.09 35.16
CA ASN A 240 26.65 -24.25 36.02
C ASN A 240 27.64 -25.27 35.44
N ILE A 241 27.57 -25.56 34.12
CA ILE A 241 28.53 -26.45 33.45
C ILE A 241 29.96 -25.92 33.59
N PHE A 242 30.18 -24.61 33.41
CA PHE A 242 31.50 -24.01 33.60
C PHE A 242 31.99 -24.14 35.05
N PHE A 243 31.14 -23.88 36.03
CA PHE A 243 31.50 -24.06 37.45
C PHE A 243 31.85 -25.50 37.80
N GLU A 244 31.08 -26.48 37.31
CA GLU A 244 31.38 -27.91 37.48
C GLU A 244 32.72 -28.31 36.86
N MET A 245 33.12 -27.65 35.77
CA MET A 245 34.39 -27.88 35.09
C MET A 245 35.56 -27.08 35.68
N GLY A 246 35.33 -26.35 36.78
CA GLY A 246 36.33 -25.59 37.52
C GLY A 246 36.72 -24.27 36.86
N PHE A 247 35.84 -23.69 36.04
CA PHE A 247 36.05 -22.35 35.49
C PHE A 247 35.60 -21.27 36.46
N GLN A 248 36.30 -20.14 36.43
CA GLN A 248 35.95 -18.93 37.17
C GLN A 248 35.35 -17.89 36.22
N GLU A 249 34.26 -17.24 36.65
CA GLU A 249 33.57 -16.23 35.85
C GLU A 249 34.37 -14.91 35.80
N MET A 250 34.56 -14.36 34.60
CA MET A 250 35.25 -13.09 34.36
C MET A 250 34.28 -11.91 34.52
N PRO A 251 34.73 -10.77 35.05
CA PRO A 251 33.91 -9.56 35.14
C PRO A 251 33.76 -8.92 33.75
N THR A 252 32.54 -8.88 33.22
CA THR A 252 32.23 -8.33 31.88
C THR A 252 31.45 -7.03 31.91
N ASN A 253 31.42 -6.32 33.05
CA ASN A 253 30.60 -5.15 33.35
C ASN A 253 30.96 -3.85 32.57
N GLN A 254 31.37 -3.99 31.31
CA GLN A 254 31.68 -2.91 30.38
C GLN A 254 31.23 -3.28 28.96
N PHE A 255 30.26 -2.53 28.43
CA PHE A 255 29.82 -2.68 27.03
C PHE A 255 30.62 -1.81 26.07
N VAL A 256 31.24 -0.75 26.57
CA VAL A 256 32.10 0.14 25.79
C VAL A 256 33.54 -0.26 26.06
N GLU A 257 34.27 -0.54 24.98
CA GLU A 257 35.68 -0.92 25.01
C GLU A 257 36.50 0.05 24.16
N SER A 258 37.79 0.16 24.45
CA SER A 258 38.71 0.83 23.53
C SER A 258 39.09 -0.11 22.39
N CYS A 259 39.35 0.44 21.21
CA CYS A 259 39.91 -0.32 20.07
C CYS A 259 41.22 -1.02 20.44
N PHE A 260 41.98 -0.47 21.40
CA PHE A 260 43.12 -1.14 22.01
C PHE A 260 42.75 -2.52 22.56
N TRP A 261 41.83 -2.60 23.52
CA TRP A 261 41.47 -3.87 24.16
C TRP A 261 40.64 -4.75 23.24
N ASN A 262 39.73 -4.16 22.47
CA ASN A 262 38.84 -4.91 21.61
C ASN A 262 39.54 -5.48 20.37
N PHE A 263 40.67 -4.92 19.93
CA PHE A 263 41.33 -5.41 18.71
C PHE A 263 42.86 -5.45 18.80
N ASP A 264 43.53 -4.35 19.14
CA ASP A 264 45.00 -4.27 19.06
C ASP A 264 45.69 -5.27 20.00
N SER A 265 45.19 -5.38 21.23
CA SER A 265 45.70 -6.28 22.27
C SER A 265 45.54 -7.76 21.92
N LEU A 266 44.63 -8.06 20.99
CA LEU A 266 44.40 -9.40 20.46
C LEU A 266 45.30 -9.71 19.27
N PHE A 267 46.17 -8.79 18.84
CA PHE A 267 46.95 -8.96 17.61
C PHE A 267 46.09 -8.96 16.32
N VAL A 268 44.90 -8.34 16.35
CA VAL A 268 44.11 -8.07 15.13
C VAL A 268 44.72 -6.86 14.41
N PRO A 269 44.99 -6.86 13.09
CA PRO A 269 45.61 -5.72 12.43
C PRO A 269 44.65 -4.52 12.33
N GLN A 270 45.18 -3.29 12.29
CA GLN A 270 44.35 -2.07 12.18
C GLN A 270 43.62 -1.95 10.85
N GLN A 271 44.13 -2.55 9.77
CA GLN A 271 43.44 -2.60 8.47
C GLN A 271 42.40 -3.73 8.34
N HIS A 272 42.12 -4.46 9.42
CA HIS A 272 41.20 -5.59 9.37
C HIS A 272 39.77 -5.13 9.08
N VAL A 273 39.08 -5.81 8.16
CA VAL A 273 37.71 -5.47 7.72
C VAL A 273 36.72 -5.36 8.88
N ALA A 274 36.83 -6.22 9.89
CA ALA A 274 35.98 -6.17 11.09
C ALA A 274 36.03 -4.84 11.86
N ARG A 275 37.04 -3.99 11.65
CA ARG A 275 37.14 -2.65 12.25
C ARG A 275 36.43 -1.57 11.43
N GLU A 276 35.94 -1.87 10.23
CA GLU A 276 35.19 -0.93 9.42
C GLU A 276 33.87 -0.53 10.08
N LEU A 277 33.37 0.65 9.72
CA LEU A 277 32.08 1.16 10.22
C LEU A 277 30.88 0.25 9.86
N GLN A 278 31.03 -0.56 8.82
CA GLN A 278 30.01 -1.51 8.39
C GLN A 278 29.88 -2.70 9.36
N ASP A 279 30.93 -3.07 10.09
CA ASP A 279 30.94 -4.25 10.95
C ASP A 279 30.93 -3.89 12.44
N THR A 280 31.44 -2.72 12.82
CA THR A 280 31.61 -2.31 14.24
C THR A 280 30.87 -1.01 14.57
N PHE A 281 30.19 -0.99 15.72
CA PHE A 281 29.61 0.23 16.28
C PHE A 281 30.65 1.07 17.02
N TYR A 282 30.98 2.24 16.47
CA TYR A 282 31.84 3.22 17.12
C TYR A 282 31.05 4.21 17.97
N ILE A 283 31.61 4.61 19.11
CA ILE A 283 30.98 5.55 20.02
C ILE A 283 31.14 6.99 19.49
N LYS A 284 30.01 7.69 19.39
CA LYS A 284 29.99 9.10 18.98
C LYS A 284 30.47 10.03 20.10
N GLU A 285 30.05 9.79 21.34
CA GLU A 285 30.46 10.53 22.54
C GLU A 285 30.42 9.61 23.78
N PRO A 286 31.53 9.48 24.54
CA PRO A 286 32.88 9.97 24.26
C PRO A 286 33.55 9.22 23.08
N LYS A 287 34.35 9.92 22.25
CA LYS A 287 35.01 9.31 21.07
C LYS A 287 36.30 8.57 21.39
N VAL A 288 37.01 9.03 22.40
CA VAL A 288 38.38 8.62 22.71
C VAL A 288 38.48 8.11 24.14
N ALA A 289 39.23 7.03 24.32
CA ALA A 289 39.64 6.48 25.61
C ALA A 289 41.05 6.96 25.96
N GLY A 290 41.35 7.03 27.26
CA GLY A 290 42.73 7.13 27.72
C GLY A 290 43.48 5.80 27.54
N VAL A 291 44.75 5.86 27.15
CA VAL A 291 45.63 4.67 27.16
C VAL A 291 46.18 4.51 28.57
N SER A 292 45.78 3.44 29.26
CA SER A 292 46.07 3.26 30.70
C SER A 292 47.46 2.70 31.01
N ASP A 293 48.08 1.93 30.10
CA ASP A 293 49.45 1.41 30.26
C ASP A 293 50.27 1.66 28.99
N ALA A 294 51.09 2.71 29.02
CA ALA A 294 51.94 3.10 27.91
C ALA A 294 53.04 2.06 27.59
N ALA A 295 53.52 1.31 28.59
CA ALA A 295 54.57 0.31 28.39
C ALA A 295 54.04 -0.89 27.62
N TYR A 296 52.84 -1.36 27.96
CA TYR A 296 52.18 -2.43 27.23
C TYR A 296 51.76 -1.99 25.82
N TYR A 297 51.20 -0.79 25.69
CA TYR A 297 50.87 -0.20 24.38
C TYR A 297 52.09 -0.17 23.44
N ASN A 298 53.25 0.30 23.92
CA ASN A 298 54.46 0.37 23.10
C ASN A 298 54.97 -1.01 22.67
N LYS A 299 54.83 -2.05 23.51
CA LYS A 299 55.15 -3.43 23.13
C LYS A 299 54.21 -3.93 22.03
N VAL A 300 52.89 -3.74 22.19
CA VAL A 300 51.89 -4.12 21.18
C VAL A 300 52.19 -3.42 19.86
N LYS A 301 52.39 -2.09 19.88
CA LYS A 301 52.76 -1.32 18.69
C LYS A 301 53.99 -1.91 17.98
N THR A 302 55.06 -2.20 18.73
CA THR A 302 56.30 -2.74 18.17
C THR A 302 56.08 -4.09 17.49
N VAL A 303 55.33 -4.99 18.14
CA VAL A 303 55.04 -6.33 17.61
C VAL A 303 54.13 -6.27 16.37
N HIS A 304 53.19 -5.33 16.31
CA HIS A 304 52.37 -5.11 15.12
C HIS A 304 53.17 -4.51 13.95
N GLU A 305 53.97 -3.47 14.17
CA GLU A 305 54.69 -2.77 13.09
C GLU A 305 55.92 -3.52 12.59
N SER A 306 56.77 -3.98 13.51
CA SER A 306 58.11 -4.51 13.20
C SER A 306 58.31 -5.98 13.56
N GLY A 307 57.33 -6.60 14.22
CA GLY A 307 57.45 -7.96 14.73
C GLY A 307 58.15 -8.05 16.08
N GLY A 308 58.23 -9.27 16.59
CA GLY A 308 58.76 -9.59 17.92
C GLY A 308 58.32 -11.00 18.34
N PHE A 309 59.01 -11.58 19.34
CA PHE A 309 58.67 -12.90 19.90
C PHE A 309 58.57 -14.03 18.85
N GLY A 310 59.46 -14.01 17.86
CA GLY A 310 59.48 -15.02 16.77
C GLY A 310 58.60 -14.69 15.56
N SER A 311 57.83 -13.60 15.60
CA SER A 311 56.98 -13.12 14.50
C SER A 311 57.58 -11.93 13.76
N ILE A 312 57.23 -11.79 12.48
CA ILE A 312 57.62 -10.63 11.64
C ILE A 312 56.63 -9.46 11.73
N GLY A 313 55.55 -9.59 12.51
CA GLY A 313 54.49 -8.60 12.61
C GLY A 313 53.69 -8.42 11.32
N TYR A 314 52.86 -7.37 11.26
CA TYR A 314 52.06 -7.04 10.07
C TYR A 314 52.83 -6.17 9.06
N ARG A 315 53.95 -5.57 9.45
CA ARG A 315 54.79 -4.71 8.59
C ARG A 315 53.99 -3.55 7.98
N ALA A 316 53.08 -3.00 8.78
CA ALA A 316 52.22 -1.89 8.41
C ALA A 316 52.23 -0.80 9.49
N PRO A 317 51.98 0.48 9.15
CA PRO A 317 51.94 1.57 10.13
C PRO A 317 50.86 1.34 11.19
N PHE A 318 51.17 1.68 12.45
CA PHE A 318 50.25 1.56 13.58
C PHE A 318 49.88 2.94 14.13
N SER A 319 48.59 3.29 14.03
CA SER A 319 48.04 4.57 14.42
C SER A 319 47.54 4.57 15.87
N GLU A 320 48.03 5.52 16.67
CA GLU A 320 47.54 5.73 18.04
C GLU A 320 46.10 6.27 18.07
N ASP A 321 45.71 7.04 17.06
CA ASP A 321 44.36 7.61 16.97
C ASP A 321 43.31 6.51 16.82
N GLU A 322 43.61 5.46 16.05
CA GLU A 322 42.73 4.30 15.90
C GLU A 322 42.62 3.51 17.21
N THR A 323 43.74 3.30 17.91
CA THR A 323 43.77 2.61 19.22
C THR A 323 42.89 3.28 20.27
N LYS A 324 42.86 4.62 20.27
CA LYS A 324 42.09 5.41 21.25
C LYS A 324 40.59 5.43 21.00
N ARG A 325 40.11 5.04 19.81
CA ARG A 325 38.68 5.07 19.50
C ARG A 325 37.90 4.14 20.42
N LEU A 326 36.70 4.54 20.77
CA LEU A 326 35.77 3.75 21.57
C LEU A 326 34.78 3.03 20.66
N VAL A 327 34.49 1.77 21.00
CA VAL A 327 33.54 0.89 20.31
C VAL A 327 32.61 0.22 21.31
N LEU A 328 31.43 -0.19 20.85
CA LEU A 328 30.69 -1.22 21.57
C LEU A 328 31.43 -2.55 21.40
N ARG A 329 31.61 -3.28 22.49
CA ARG A 329 32.36 -4.54 22.53
C ARG A 329 31.80 -5.53 21.50
N THR A 330 32.63 -5.91 20.52
CA THR A 330 32.21 -6.77 19.40
C THR A 330 32.27 -8.26 19.70
N HIS A 331 33.06 -8.62 20.72
CA HIS A 331 33.24 -9.99 21.21
C HIS A 331 33.79 -9.96 22.65
N THR A 332 33.46 -10.97 23.45
CA THR A 332 33.91 -11.08 24.85
C THR A 332 35.42 -11.31 24.99
N THR A 333 36.13 -11.61 23.90
CA THR A 333 37.58 -11.81 23.86
C THR A 333 38.38 -10.59 24.29
N ALA A 334 37.81 -9.38 24.18
CA ALA A 334 38.39 -8.17 24.75
C ALA A 334 38.56 -8.28 26.28
N THR A 335 37.57 -8.85 26.96
CA THR A 335 37.61 -9.09 28.41
C THR A 335 38.61 -10.20 28.75
N SER A 336 38.68 -11.25 27.93
CA SER A 336 39.70 -12.30 28.08
C SER A 336 41.12 -11.74 28.01
N ALA A 337 41.40 -10.83 27.07
CA ALA A 337 42.71 -10.17 26.98
C ALA A 337 43.04 -9.36 28.24
N GLN A 338 42.08 -8.61 28.78
CA GLN A 338 42.27 -7.86 30.02
C GLN A 338 42.54 -8.79 31.22
N CYS A 339 41.84 -9.91 31.32
CA CYS A 339 42.04 -10.90 32.38
C CYS A 339 43.39 -11.61 32.25
N LEU A 340 43.79 -12.02 31.04
CA LEU A 340 45.10 -12.63 30.78
C LEU A 340 46.25 -11.66 31.07
N TYR A 341 46.07 -10.38 30.73
CA TYR A 341 47.03 -9.34 31.05
C TYR A 341 47.19 -9.14 32.58
N LYS A 342 46.08 -9.17 33.33
CA LYS A 342 46.11 -9.14 34.80
C LYS A 342 46.77 -10.39 35.38
N LEU A 343 46.51 -11.56 34.80
CA LEU A 343 47.12 -12.84 35.19
C LEU A 343 48.64 -12.83 34.99
N ALA A 344 49.11 -12.26 33.88
CA ALA A 344 50.53 -12.09 33.58
C ALA A 344 51.25 -11.20 34.60
N LYS A 345 50.55 -10.21 35.17
CA LYS A 345 51.07 -9.25 36.15
C LYS A 345 50.84 -9.65 37.60
N GLN A 346 50.31 -10.84 37.87
CA GLN A 346 49.99 -11.27 39.23
C GLN A 346 51.26 -11.46 40.08
N GLU A 347 51.21 -11.01 41.34
CA GLU A 347 52.27 -11.26 42.31
C GLU A 347 52.45 -12.77 42.57
N GLY A 348 53.68 -13.27 42.42
CA GLY A 348 54.01 -14.70 42.53
C GLY A 348 54.09 -15.44 41.19
N GLY A 349 54.00 -14.74 40.05
CA GLY A 349 54.16 -15.32 38.72
C GLY A 349 52.91 -16.01 38.18
N PHE A 350 53.01 -16.58 36.98
CA PHE A 350 51.88 -17.23 36.30
C PHE A 350 51.33 -18.42 37.10
N LYS A 351 50.00 -18.46 37.25
CA LYS A 351 49.25 -19.58 37.79
C LYS A 351 48.23 -20.06 36.74
N PRO A 352 48.06 -21.37 36.54
CA PRO A 352 47.05 -21.88 35.62
C PRO A 352 45.65 -21.38 35.97
N ALA A 353 44.87 -21.02 34.96
CA ALA A 353 43.55 -20.44 35.15
C ALA A 353 42.58 -20.95 34.08
N LYS A 354 41.35 -21.23 34.51
CA LYS A 354 40.20 -21.50 33.63
C LYS A 354 39.20 -20.39 33.85
N LEU A 355 38.93 -19.61 32.81
CA LEU A 355 38.12 -18.40 32.87
C LEU A 355 36.98 -18.50 31.87
N PHE A 356 35.79 -18.04 32.24
CA PHE A 356 34.67 -17.98 31.31
C PHE A 356 33.87 -16.69 31.48
N SER A 357 33.10 -16.34 30.47
CA SER A 357 32.12 -15.28 30.56
C SER A 357 30.94 -15.56 29.65
N ILE A 358 29.77 -15.06 30.03
CA ILE A 358 28.59 -15.08 29.17
C ILE A 358 27.99 -13.69 29.19
N ASP A 359 28.21 -12.94 28.12
CA ASP A 359 27.74 -11.56 28.08
C ASP A 359 27.43 -11.07 26.68
N ARG A 360 26.75 -9.94 26.62
CA ARG A 360 26.29 -9.32 25.39
C ARG A 360 27.43 -8.66 24.62
N VAL A 361 27.37 -8.80 23.31
CA VAL A 361 28.28 -8.22 22.33
C VAL A 361 27.49 -7.56 21.21
N PHE A 362 28.11 -6.62 20.51
CA PHE A 362 27.44 -5.74 19.56
C PHE A 362 28.18 -5.75 18.22
N ARG A 363 27.49 -6.06 17.13
CA ARG A 363 28.05 -6.09 15.77
C ARG A 363 27.10 -5.38 14.82
N ASN A 364 27.62 -4.54 13.93
CA ASN A 364 26.81 -3.79 12.98
C ASN A 364 26.41 -4.63 11.77
N GLU A 365 26.04 -5.89 12.02
CA GLU A 365 25.60 -6.82 10.98
C GLU A 365 24.14 -6.55 10.60
N ALA A 366 23.77 -6.88 9.37
CA ALA A 366 22.40 -6.76 8.92
C ALA A 366 21.49 -7.69 9.73
N VAL A 367 20.47 -7.11 10.37
CA VAL A 367 19.55 -7.86 11.23
C VAL A 367 18.66 -8.77 10.38
N ASP A 368 18.77 -10.09 10.58
CA ASP A 368 17.99 -11.11 9.86
C ASP A 368 17.31 -12.09 10.85
N ALA A 369 16.76 -13.22 10.37
CA ALA A 369 16.06 -14.20 11.22
C ALA A 369 17.01 -15.00 12.14
N THR A 370 18.31 -14.96 11.87
CA THR A 370 19.37 -15.73 12.54
C THR A 370 20.45 -14.86 13.19
N HIS A 371 20.54 -13.58 12.81
CA HIS A 371 21.54 -12.62 13.26
C HIS A 371 20.87 -11.36 13.84
N LEU A 372 21.35 -10.93 15.00
CA LEU A 372 20.97 -9.68 15.65
C LEU A 372 22.19 -8.77 15.77
N ALA A 373 21.93 -7.45 15.82
CA ALA A 373 22.97 -6.45 16.07
C ALA A 373 23.55 -6.56 17.50
N GLU A 374 22.81 -7.17 18.43
CA GLU A 374 23.27 -7.51 19.77
C GLU A 374 22.89 -8.96 20.11
N PHE A 375 23.82 -9.72 20.67
CA PHE A 375 23.61 -11.12 21.08
C PHE A 375 24.60 -11.50 22.19
N HIS A 376 24.41 -12.65 22.83
CA HIS A 376 25.26 -13.13 23.92
C HIS A 376 26.32 -14.08 23.39
N GLN A 377 27.57 -13.76 23.67
CA GLN A 377 28.70 -14.62 23.40
C GLN A 377 29.12 -15.31 24.70
N VAL A 378 29.11 -16.63 24.68
CA VAL A 378 29.74 -17.48 25.69
C VAL A 378 31.20 -17.59 25.29
N GLU A 379 32.11 -17.24 26.19
CA GLU A 379 33.54 -17.40 25.96
C GLU A 379 34.19 -18.17 27.10
N GLY A 380 35.06 -19.11 26.76
CA GLY A 380 35.92 -19.81 27.71
C GLY A 380 37.38 -19.74 27.30
N VAL A 381 38.24 -19.65 28.31
CA VAL A 381 39.68 -19.50 28.19
C VAL A 381 40.37 -20.43 29.18
N ILE A 382 41.34 -21.21 28.71
CA ILE A 382 42.14 -22.11 29.53
C ILE A 382 43.60 -21.72 29.34
N ALA A 383 44.24 -21.19 30.38
CA ALA A 383 45.65 -20.86 30.39
C ALA A 383 46.39 -21.86 31.28
N ASP A 384 47.31 -22.63 30.68
CA ASP A 384 48.17 -23.58 31.41
C ASP A 384 49.48 -23.80 30.64
N ARG A 385 50.43 -24.50 31.25
CA ARG A 385 51.72 -24.80 30.63
C ARG A 385 51.58 -25.92 29.61
N ASN A 386 52.18 -25.72 28.44
CA ASN A 386 52.28 -26.72 27.36
C ASN A 386 50.94 -27.27 26.86
N LEU A 387 49.86 -26.48 26.88
CA LEU A 387 48.60 -26.88 26.25
C LEU A 387 48.78 -27.11 24.76
N THR A 388 48.05 -28.09 24.23
CA THR A 388 48.05 -28.49 22.83
C THR A 388 46.66 -28.34 22.22
N LEU A 389 46.58 -28.42 20.89
CA LEU A 389 45.30 -28.46 20.19
C LEU A 389 44.44 -29.68 20.59
N GLY A 390 45.08 -30.79 20.97
CA GLY A 390 44.39 -31.98 21.46
C GLY A 390 43.63 -31.74 22.76
N ASP A 391 44.18 -30.91 23.65
CA ASP A 391 43.53 -30.54 24.92
C ASP A 391 42.27 -29.70 24.67
N LEU A 392 42.29 -28.82 23.66
CA LEU A 392 41.13 -28.06 23.23
C LEU A 392 40.02 -28.98 22.70
N ILE A 393 40.38 -29.91 21.80
CA ILE A 393 39.43 -30.88 21.24
C ILE A 393 38.82 -31.76 22.34
N GLY A 394 39.67 -32.31 23.22
CA GLY A 394 39.22 -33.15 24.33
C GLY A 394 38.33 -32.38 25.32
N PHE A 395 38.66 -31.13 25.62
CA PHE A 395 37.79 -30.27 26.42
C PHE A 395 36.42 -30.08 25.76
N MET A 396 36.38 -29.78 24.45
CA MET A 396 35.13 -29.57 23.71
C MET A 396 34.24 -30.80 23.70
N GLU A 397 34.80 -31.98 23.50
CA GLU A 397 34.05 -33.24 23.58
C GLU A 397 33.39 -33.43 24.95
N VAL A 398 34.10 -33.13 26.04
CA VAL A 398 33.54 -33.23 27.41
C VAL A 398 32.48 -32.15 27.65
N PHE A 399 32.73 -30.92 27.23
CA PHE A 399 31.83 -29.78 27.39
C PHE A 399 30.48 -30.01 26.68
N PHE A 400 30.51 -30.34 25.39
CA PHE A 400 29.29 -30.58 24.61
C PHE A 400 28.58 -31.89 24.99
N LYS A 401 29.31 -32.91 25.47
CA LYS A 401 28.69 -34.13 26.02
C LYS A 401 27.83 -33.84 27.26
N LYS A 402 28.23 -32.90 28.12
CA LYS A 402 27.40 -32.42 29.24
C LYS A 402 26.13 -31.69 28.78
N MET A 403 26.15 -31.11 27.58
CA MET A 403 24.97 -30.48 26.94
C MET A 403 24.13 -31.46 26.10
N GLY A 404 24.43 -32.76 26.15
CA GLY A 404 23.69 -33.77 25.39
C GLY A 404 24.09 -33.90 23.91
N MET A 405 25.19 -33.26 23.49
CA MET A 405 25.71 -33.35 22.11
C MET A 405 26.95 -34.25 22.08
N SER A 406 26.84 -35.43 21.46
CA SER A 406 27.93 -36.42 21.41
C SER A 406 28.66 -36.49 20.07
N GLN A 407 28.04 -36.01 18.99
CA GLN A 407 28.59 -36.06 17.64
C GLN A 407 29.19 -34.71 17.25
N LEU A 408 30.50 -34.57 17.46
CA LEU A 408 31.25 -33.36 17.11
C LEU A 408 32.18 -33.59 15.92
N ARG A 409 32.41 -32.52 15.15
CA ARG A 409 33.40 -32.46 14.08
C ARG A 409 34.14 -31.12 14.14
N PHE A 410 35.46 -31.17 13.98
CA PHE A 410 36.32 -30.00 13.99
C PHE A 410 36.82 -29.70 12.58
N LYS A 411 36.83 -28.42 12.21
CA LYS A 411 37.29 -27.94 10.92
C LYS A 411 38.32 -26.82 11.11
N PRO A 412 39.49 -26.86 10.45
CA PRO A 412 40.43 -25.74 10.46
C PRO A 412 39.78 -24.45 10.01
N ALA A 413 40.05 -23.38 10.75
CA ALA A 413 39.52 -22.04 10.51
C ALA A 413 40.66 -21.00 10.62
N TYR A 414 40.31 -19.73 10.49
CA TYR A 414 41.22 -18.61 10.68
C TYR A 414 40.60 -17.59 11.62
N ASN A 415 41.28 -17.29 12.72
CA ASN A 415 41.04 -16.08 13.51
C ASN A 415 42.35 -15.31 13.62
N PRO A 416 42.36 -13.97 13.52
CA PRO A 416 43.61 -13.19 13.58
C PRO A 416 44.43 -13.42 14.85
N TYR A 417 43.77 -13.76 15.95
CA TYR A 417 44.33 -13.88 17.28
C TYR A 417 44.54 -15.32 17.75
N THR A 418 44.21 -16.34 16.93
CA THR A 418 44.52 -17.74 17.23
C THR A 418 45.32 -18.43 16.12
N GLU A 419 46.26 -19.28 16.51
CA GLU A 419 46.99 -20.18 15.62
C GLU A 419 47.43 -21.42 16.42
N PRO A 420 46.91 -22.62 16.13
CA PRO A 420 45.85 -22.96 15.16
C PRO A 420 44.43 -22.56 15.61
N SER A 421 43.52 -22.38 14.65
CA SER A 421 42.08 -22.10 14.88
C SER A 421 41.20 -23.25 14.37
N LEU A 422 40.07 -23.51 15.04
CA LEU A 422 39.10 -24.56 14.71
C LEU A 422 37.65 -24.05 14.85
N GLU A 423 36.83 -24.32 13.83
CA GLU A 423 35.36 -24.30 13.93
C GLU A 423 34.86 -25.65 14.46
N ILE A 424 33.83 -25.61 15.29
CA ILE A 424 33.21 -26.77 15.92
C ILE A 424 31.81 -26.96 15.33
N PHE A 425 31.53 -28.17 14.87
CA PHE A 425 30.23 -28.57 14.32
C PHE A 425 29.63 -29.70 15.15
N ALA A 426 28.31 -29.64 15.39
CA ALA A 426 27.54 -30.74 15.96
C ALA A 426 26.52 -31.27 14.94
N HIS A 427 26.28 -32.58 14.94
CA HIS A 427 25.19 -33.16 14.15
C HIS A 427 23.84 -32.91 14.84
N HIS A 428 22.84 -32.46 14.06
CA HIS A 428 21.48 -32.24 14.55
C HIS A 428 20.51 -33.24 13.93
N ASP A 429 19.98 -34.16 14.75
CA ASP A 429 19.15 -35.27 14.28
C ASP A 429 17.83 -34.81 13.63
N GLY A 430 17.18 -33.78 14.16
CA GLY A 430 15.92 -33.25 13.59
C GLY A 430 16.09 -32.51 12.25
N LEU A 431 17.31 -32.10 11.89
CA LEU A 431 17.61 -31.38 10.64
C LEU A 431 18.44 -32.24 9.67
N GLY A 432 18.94 -33.39 10.12
CA GLY A 432 19.80 -34.30 9.36
C GLY A 432 21.08 -33.65 8.83
N LYS A 433 21.63 -32.64 9.52
CA LYS A 433 22.80 -31.88 9.05
C LYS A 433 23.76 -31.49 10.17
N TRP A 434 25.00 -31.22 9.80
CA TRP A 434 26.02 -30.64 10.67
C TRP A 434 25.78 -29.13 10.80
N VAL A 435 25.74 -28.64 12.04
CA VAL A 435 25.50 -27.24 12.39
C VAL A 435 26.72 -26.70 13.12
N GLU A 436 27.17 -25.51 12.74
CA GLU A 436 28.26 -24.80 13.43
C GLU A 436 27.77 -24.29 14.79
N ILE A 437 28.42 -24.76 15.85
CA ILE A 437 28.06 -24.46 17.25
C ILE A 437 29.03 -23.48 17.91
N GLY A 438 30.21 -23.27 17.33
CA GLY A 438 31.14 -22.24 17.78
C GLY A 438 32.51 -22.28 17.11
N ASN A 439 33.35 -21.33 17.50
CA ASN A 439 34.71 -21.15 16.99
C ASN A 439 35.71 -21.19 18.16
N SER A 440 36.92 -21.65 17.91
CA SER A 440 37.94 -21.92 18.93
C SER A 440 39.35 -21.82 18.36
N GLY A 441 40.35 -21.81 19.23
CA GLY A 441 41.76 -21.95 18.84
C GLY A 441 42.73 -21.72 19.99
N MET A 442 44.00 -21.67 19.65
CA MET A 442 45.08 -21.36 20.59
C MET A 442 45.53 -19.91 20.39
N PHE A 443 45.53 -19.07 21.42
CA PHE A 443 45.94 -17.67 21.28
C PHE A 443 47.39 -17.57 20.83
N ARG A 444 47.62 -16.64 19.89
CA ARG A 444 48.92 -16.42 19.27
C ARG A 444 49.97 -15.94 20.28
N PRO A 445 51.25 -16.36 20.16
CA PRO A 445 52.33 -15.82 20.97
C PRO A 445 52.47 -14.29 20.85
N GLU A 446 52.18 -13.72 19.68
CA GLU A 446 52.21 -12.27 19.44
C GLU A 446 51.16 -11.50 20.26
N MET A 447 50.10 -12.16 20.70
CA MET A 447 49.12 -11.61 21.64
C MET A 447 49.61 -11.78 23.09
N LEU A 448 50.08 -12.98 23.45
CA LEU A 448 50.35 -13.35 24.85
C LEU A 448 51.71 -12.82 25.37
N ALA A 449 52.77 -12.91 24.58
CA ALA A 449 54.12 -12.55 25.01
C ALA A 449 54.28 -11.05 25.34
N PRO A 450 53.67 -10.10 24.59
CA PRO A 450 53.66 -8.69 24.98
C PRO A 450 53.00 -8.41 26.33
N MET A 451 52.01 -9.23 26.73
CA MET A 451 51.36 -9.14 28.04
C MET A 451 52.31 -9.52 29.19
N GLY A 452 53.33 -10.33 28.90
CA GLY A 452 54.32 -10.81 29.87
C GLY A 452 54.09 -12.26 30.33
N LEU A 453 53.28 -13.04 29.61
CA LEU A 453 53.14 -14.47 29.89
C LEU A 453 54.43 -15.22 29.49
N PRO A 454 54.84 -16.25 30.25
CA PRO A 454 56.00 -17.09 29.91
C PRO A 454 55.81 -17.86 28.60
N ASP A 455 56.91 -18.16 27.89
CA ASP A 455 56.89 -18.86 26.60
C ASP A 455 56.31 -20.28 26.65
N ASP A 456 56.36 -20.93 27.81
CA ASP A 456 55.82 -22.28 28.01
C ASP A 456 54.33 -22.29 28.40
N VAL A 457 53.71 -21.11 28.50
CA VAL A 457 52.27 -20.95 28.77
C VAL A 457 51.53 -20.78 27.45
N HIS A 458 50.63 -21.71 27.18
CA HIS A 458 49.72 -21.64 26.04
C HIS A 458 48.31 -21.40 26.55
N VAL A 459 47.52 -20.67 25.77
CA VAL A 459 46.16 -20.32 26.15
C VAL A 459 45.19 -20.77 25.06
N LEU A 460 44.23 -21.59 25.44
CA LEU A 460 43.12 -22.03 24.60
C LEU A 460 41.97 -21.06 24.77
N GLY A 461 41.33 -20.66 23.67
CA GLY A 461 40.18 -19.77 23.67
C GLY A 461 39.07 -20.31 22.78
N PHE A 462 37.82 -20.15 23.20
CA PHE A 462 36.66 -20.55 22.41
C PHE A 462 35.44 -19.67 22.67
N GLY A 463 34.69 -19.41 21.60
CA GLY A 463 33.48 -18.60 21.60
C GLY A 463 32.29 -19.39 21.03
N LEU A 464 31.21 -19.45 21.79
CA LEU A 464 29.95 -20.08 21.41
C LEU A 464 28.84 -19.02 21.43
N SER A 465 27.85 -19.16 20.54
CA SER A 465 26.61 -18.38 20.65
C SER A 465 25.69 -19.02 21.68
N LEU A 466 25.02 -18.20 22.50
CA LEU A 466 24.01 -18.69 23.44
C LEU A 466 22.65 -18.89 22.75
N GLU A 467 22.36 -18.05 21.76
CA GLU A 467 21.07 -18.02 21.07
C GLU A 467 20.86 -19.25 20.19
N ARG A 468 21.84 -19.67 19.38
CA ARG A 468 21.67 -20.83 18.48
C ARG A 468 21.31 -22.12 19.24
N PRO A 469 22.00 -22.51 20.32
CA PRO A 469 21.64 -23.69 21.11
C PRO A 469 20.26 -23.53 21.77
N THR A 470 19.91 -22.34 22.25
CA THR A 470 18.60 -22.07 22.86
C THR A 470 17.48 -22.20 21.84
N MET A 471 17.67 -21.65 20.64
CA MET A 471 16.72 -21.76 19.53
C MET A 471 16.48 -23.21 19.15
N ILE A 472 17.55 -24.00 19.05
CA ILE A 472 17.45 -25.44 18.77
C ILE A 472 16.73 -26.18 19.90
N LYS A 473 17.09 -25.91 21.17
CA LYS A 473 16.53 -26.59 22.35
C LYS A 473 15.03 -26.34 22.51
N TYR A 474 14.56 -25.14 22.20
CA TYR A 474 13.14 -24.75 22.33
C TYR A 474 12.37 -24.77 20.99
N GLY A 475 12.97 -25.23 19.90
CA GLY A 475 12.31 -25.30 18.59
C GLY A 475 11.97 -23.93 17.97
N ILE A 476 12.74 -22.90 18.30
CA ILE A 476 12.53 -21.52 17.85
C ILE A 476 13.30 -21.28 16.55
N ASN A 477 12.60 -20.87 15.49
CA ASN A 477 13.20 -20.68 14.18
C ASN A 477 13.74 -19.27 13.93
N ASN A 478 13.32 -18.27 14.72
CA ASN A 478 13.71 -16.88 14.55
C ASN A 478 14.25 -16.32 15.88
N ILE A 479 15.46 -15.79 15.84
CA ILE A 479 16.18 -15.27 17.01
C ILE A 479 15.44 -14.12 17.71
N ARG A 480 14.61 -13.36 16.98
CA ARG A 480 13.84 -12.21 17.51
C ARG A 480 12.68 -12.64 18.40
N ASP A 481 12.18 -13.85 18.20
CA ASP A 481 11.13 -14.44 19.02
C ASP A 481 11.73 -14.92 20.35
N LEU A 482 13.07 -15.05 20.42
CA LEU A 482 13.82 -15.37 21.62
C LEU A 482 14.42 -14.14 22.29
N VAL A 483 14.91 -13.14 21.55
CA VAL A 483 15.67 -12.00 22.13
C VAL A 483 15.10 -10.67 21.66
N GLY A 484 14.72 -9.83 22.63
CA GLY A 484 14.30 -8.45 22.41
C GLY A 484 12.93 -8.14 23.00
N HIS A 485 12.49 -6.90 22.82
CA HIS A 485 11.19 -6.43 23.34
C HIS A 485 9.97 -7.02 22.60
N LYS A 486 10.20 -7.87 21.58
CA LYS A 486 9.16 -8.56 20.80
C LYS A 486 9.00 -10.03 21.19
N VAL A 487 9.71 -10.48 22.23
CA VAL A 487 9.59 -11.85 22.76
C VAL A 487 8.14 -12.14 23.15
N ASP A 488 7.64 -13.32 22.81
CA ASP A 488 6.31 -13.76 23.21
C ASP A 488 6.31 -14.15 24.70
N ILE A 489 5.64 -13.35 25.52
CA ILE A 489 5.55 -13.57 26.97
C ILE A 489 4.79 -14.87 27.27
N GLU A 490 3.78 -15.23 26.48
CA GLU A 490 3.03 -16.47 26.67
C GLU A 490 3.93 -17.69 26.42
N GLN A 491 4.82 -17.60 25.42
CA GLN A 491 5.85 -18.62 25.20
C GLN A 491 6.84 -18.69 26.36
N VAL A 492 7.23 -17.55 26.93
CA VAL A 492 8.10 -17.51 28.12
C VAL A 492 7.43 -18.18 29.31
N GLU A 493 6.14 -17.92 29.54
CA GLU A 493 5.35 -18.51 30.63
C GLU A 493 5.16 -20.01 30.47
N LYS A 494 4.91 -20.47 29.24
CA LYS A 494 4.75 -21.90 28.91
C LYS A 494 6.07 -22.66 28.80
N SER A 495 7.20 -21.96 28.74
CA SER A 495 8.51 -22.61 28.58
C SER A 495 8.84 -23.46 29.81
N GLU A 496 8.97 -24.77 29.64
CA GLU A 496 9.34 -25.66 30.73
C GLU A 496 10.80 -25.42 31.20
N ALA A 497 11.07 -25.72 32.46
CA ALA A 497 12.39 -25.55 33.09
C ALA A 497 13.37 -26.71 32.76
N GLU A 498 12.83 -27.89 32.44
CA GLU A 498 13.56 -29.08 32.00
C GLU A 498 12.68 -29.83 31.01
N MET A 499 13.22 -30.14 29.83
CA MET A 499 12.50 -30.90 28.81
C MET A 499 12.91 -32.37 28.96
N ASP A 500 12.04 -33.20 29.54
CA ASP A 500 12.25 -34.65 29.61
C ASP A 500 12.08 -35.26 28.21
N ILE A 501 13.21 -35.54 27.55
CA ILE A 501 13.29 -36.14 26.22
C ILE A 501 12.51 -37.47 26.13
N ASN A 502 12.28 -38.16 27.27
CA ASN A 502 11.52 -39.41 27.28
C ASN A 502 10.00 -39.21 27.13
N ALA A 503 9.44 -38.05 27.52
CA ALA A 503 8.00 -37.78 27.38
C ALA A 503 7.58 -37.66 25.91
N LEU A 504 8.47 -37.13 25.06
CA LEU A 504 8.25 -36.99 23.62
C LEU A 504 8.28 -38.33 22.87
N LEU A 505 9.07 -39.30 23.35
CA LEU A 505 9.13 -40.66 22.79
C LEU A 505 7.90 -41.53 23.16
N ALA A 506 7.19 -41.19 24.24
CA ALA A 506 5.97 -41.89 24.64
C ALA A 506 4.75 -41.48 23.81
N GLN A 507 4.63 -40.20 23.42
CA GLN A 507 3.56 -39.71 22.54
C GLN A 507 3.69 -40.22 21.09
N ALA A 508 4.90 -40.50 20.62
CA ALA A 508 5.14 -41.00 19.26
C ALA A 508 4.69 -42.46 19.02
N ARG A 509 4.28 -43.21 20.05
CA ARG A 509 3.89 -44.63 19.95
C ARG A 509 2.38 -44.92 20.09
N GLY A 510 1.54 -43.90 20.31
CA GLY A 510 0.17 -44.08 20.78
C GLY A 510 -0.98 -43.76 19.82
N GLY A 511 -0.75 -43.61 18.51
CA GLY A 511 -1.77 -43.08 17.59
C GLY A 511 -1.98 -43.90 16.32
N ALA A 512 -2.57 -45.09 16.42
CA ALA A 512 -3.07 -45.82 15.26
C ALA A 512 -4.45 -46.44 15.57
N GLN A 513 -5.51 -45.78 15.10
CA GLN A 513 -6.73 -46.34 14.47
C GLN A 513 -7.96 -45.44 14.72
N SER A 514 -8.38 -44.71 13.68
CA SER A 514 -9.80 -44.48 13.40
C SER A 514 -10.00 -44.15 11.91
N ASN A 515 -10.99 -44.81 11.30
CA ASN A 515 -11.37 -44.69 9.88
C ASN A 515 -12.07 -43.35 9.57
N PRO A 516 -11.86 -42.73 8.39
CA PRO A 516 -12.61 -41.56 7.96
C PRO A 516 -13.74 -41.96 7.00
N SER A 517 -14.99 -41.72 7.41
CA SER A 517 -16.13 -41.68 6.49
C SER A 517 -17.13 -40.63 6.98
N GLY A 518 -16.87 -39.38 6.61
CA GLY A 518 -17.75 -38.23 6.78
C GLY A 518 -17.16 -37.03 6.03
N ASP A 519 -17.88 -36.51 5.02
CA ASP A 519 -17.49 -35.30 4.31
C ASP A 519 -17.61 -34.10 5.26
N ASN A 520 -16.48 -33.62 5.77
CA ASN A 520 -16.41 -32.33 6.47
C ASN A 520 -16.35 -31.20 5.42
N PRO A 521 -17.22 -30.18 5.50
CA PRO A 521 -17.18 -29.05 4.58
C PRO A 521 -15.85 -28.29 4.74
N THR A 522 -15.01 -28.35 3.72
CA THR A 522 -13.69 -27.71 3.69
C THR A 522 -13.79 -26.33 3.05
N ALA A 523 -13.10 -25.33 3.61
CA ALA A 523 -13.14 -23.96 3.08
C ALA A 523 -12.49 -23.86 1.68
N ASP A 524 -13.02 -23.00 0.81
CA ASP A 524 -12.54 -22.86 -0.59
C ASP A 524 -11.48 -21.75 -0.72
N ASN A 525 -10.45 -21.97 -1.54
CA ASN A 525 -9.48 -20.95 -1.97
C ASN A 525 -10.10 -19.80 -2.77
N GLY A 526 -11.31 -19.98 -3.30
CA GLY A 526 -12.03 -18.95 -4.06
C GLY A 526 -12.68 -17.84 -3.22
N GLU A 527 -12.58 -17.88 -1.88
CA GLU A 527 -13.25 -16.91 -1.02
C GLU A 527 -12.62 -15.50 -1.11
N THR A 528 -13.49 -14.48 -1.21
CA THR A 528 -13.12 -13.07 -1.42
C THR A 528 -13.87 -12.13 -0.47
N VAL A 529 -13.19 -11.04 -0.08
CA VAL A 529 -13.73 -10.03 0.82
C VAL A 529 -13.87 -8.71 0.07
N HIS A 530 -15.11 -8.24 -0.08
CA HIS A 530 -15.44 -7.00 -0.75
C HIS A 530 -15.58 -5.86 0.26
N ILE A 531 -14.59 -4.96 0.30
CA ILE A 531 -14.57 -3.81 1.21
C ILE A 531 -15.08 -2.56 0.48
N SER A 532 -16.04 -1.86 1.07
CA SER A 532 -16.54 -0.58 0.54
C SER A 532 -15.51 0.55 0.68
N SER A 533 -15.59 1.56 -0.21
CA SER A 533 -14.76 2.77 -0.10
C SER A 533 -14.88 3.46 1.26
N LEU A 534 -16.10 3.49 1.82
CA LEU A 534 -16.39 4.10 3.12
C LEU A 534 -15.74 3.33 4.27
N ALA A 535 -15.89 2.01 4.30
CA ALA A 535 -15.32 1.15 5.34
C ALA A 535 -13.79 1.30 5.36
N LEU A 536 -13.15 1.25 4.19
CA LEU A 536 -11.69 1.40 4.07
C LEU A 536 -11.20 2.74 4.63
N LEU A 537 -11.87 3.84 4.30
CA LEU A 537 -11.51 5.17 4.81
C LEU A 537 -11.68 5.28 6.33
N LYS A 538 -12.72 4.69 6.89
CA LYS A 538 -12.93 4.64 8.35
C LYS A 538 -11.86 3.82 9.04
N MET A 539 -11.51 2.64 8.51
CA MET A 539 -10.44 1.79 9.05
C MET A 539 -9.10 2.52 9.07
N LEU A 540 -8.72 3.15 7.95
CA LEU A 540 -7.46 3.90 7.84
C LEU A 540 -7.44 5.14 8.75
N LYS A 541 -8.55 5.90 8.82
CA LYS A 541 -8.65 7.07 9.70
C LYS A 541 -8.55 6.67 11.17
N HIS A 542 -9.23 5.59 11.55
CA HIS A 542 -9.22 5.08 12.90
C HIS A 542 -7.84 4.53 13.26
N GLY A 543 -7.27 3.64 12.43
CA GLY A 543 -5.92 3.08 12.59
C GLY A 543 -4.86 4.17 12.74
N ARG A 544 -4.95 5.24 11.94
CA ARG A 544 -4.01 6.36 12.03
C ARG A 544 -4.18 7.22 13.29
N ALA A 545 -5.40 7.35 13.80
CA ALA A 545 -5.66 8.06 15.06
C ALA A 545 -5.20 7.26 16.28
N GLY A 546 -5.14 5.93 16.16
CA GLY A 546 -4.66 5.01 17.20
C GLY A 546 -3.14 5.00 17.39
N VAL A 547 -2.35 5.37 16.38
CA VAL A 547 -0.87 5.30 16.43
C VAL A 547 -0.33 6.05 17.65
N PRO A 548 0.48 5.40 18.51
CA PRO A 548 1.20 4.14 18.29
C PRO A 548 0.46 2.85 18.70
N MET A 549 -0.73 2.93 19.29
CA MET A 549 -1.50 1.79 19.79
C MET A 549 -2.27 1.08 18.66
N GLU A 550 -2.46 -0.23 18.80
CA GLU A 550 -3.37 -0.96 17.94
C GLU A 550 -4.81 -0.58 18.28
N VAL A 551 -5.64 -0.31 17.27
CA VAL A 551 -7.07 -0.06 17.45
C VAL A 551 -7.89 -1.12 16.76
N MET A 552 -9.01 -1.51 17.36
CA MET A 552 -9.96 -2.47 16.77
C MET A 552 -11.32 -1.84 16.46
N GLY A 553 -12.06 -2.48 15.56
CA GLY A 553 -13.48 -2.24 15.41
C GLY A 553 -14.20 -3.41 14.77
N LEU A 554 -15.52 -3.28 14.66
CA LEU A 554 -16.37 -4.31 14.08
C LEU A 554 -16.67 -3.98 12.61
N CYS A 555 -16.70 -5.03 11.79
CA CYS A 555 -17.06 -4.99 10.38
C CYS A 555 -18.54 -5.33 10.24
N LEU A 556 -19.30 -4.42 9.62
CA LEU A 556 -20.71 -4.58 9.32
C LEU A 556 -20.90 -4.89 7.84
N GLY A 557 -21.84 -5.77 7.54
CA GLY A 557 -22.25 -6.07 6.18
C GLY A 557 -23.08 -7.33 6.07
N GLU A 558 -22.88 -8.07 4.98
CA GLU A 558 -23.66 -9.26 4.64
C GLU A 558 -22.79 -10.37 4.04
N PHE A 559 -23.18 -11.61 4.31
CA PHE A 559 -22.65 -12.80 3.63
C PHE A 559 -23.52 -13.07 2.40
N VAL A 560 -23.00 -12.88 1.19
CA VAL A 560 -23.81 -12.97 -0.04
C VAL A 560 -23.95 -14.42 -0.51
N ASP A 561 -22.84 -15.15 -0.52
CA ASP A 561 -22.77 -16.58 -0.86
C ASP A 561 -21.58 -17.21 -0.10
N ASP A 562 -21.34 -18.50 -0.31
CA ASP A 562 -20.26 -19.26 0.36
C ASP A 562 -18.84 -18.77 0.02
N THR A 563 -18.70 -17.91 -0.99
CA THR A 563 -17.40 -17.40 -1.49
C THR A 563 -17.21 -15.90 -1.29
N THR A 564 -18.25 -15.14 -0.96
CA THR A 564 -18.19 -13.66 -0.99
C THR A 564 -18.71 -13.05 0.29
N ILE A 565 -17.85 -12.25 0.93
CA ILE A 565 -18.19 -11.46 2.13
C ILE A 565 -18.19 -9.98 1.76
N HIS A 566 -19.31 -9.30 2.00
CA HIS A 566 -19.44 -7.87 1.78
C HIS A 566 -19.29 -7.11 3.09
N VAL A 567 -18.24 -6.29 3.19
CA VAL A 567 -18.03 -5.34 4.29
C VAL A 567 -18.47 -3.95 3.81
N THR A 568 -19.67 -3.54 4.22
CA THR A 568 -20.31 -2.30 3.78
C THR A 568 -19.91 -1.12 4.65
N ASP A 569 -19.84 -1.32 5.97
CA ASP A 569 -19.44 -0.28 6.92
C ASP A 569 -18.61 -0.85 8.08
N VAL A 570 -17.91 0.01 8.80
CA VAL A 570 -17.22 -0.34 10.04
C VAL A 570 -17.51 0.70 11.12
N PHE A 571 -17.39 0.31 12.38
CA PHE A 571 -17.33 1.25 13.50
C PHE A 571 -16.26 0.85 14.51
N ALA A 572 -15.69 1.85 15.16
CA ALA A 572 -14.63 1.69 16.16
C ALA A 572 -15.23 1.21 17.49
N MET A 573 -14.51 0.30 18.18
CA MET A 573 -14.83 -0.09 19.55
C MET A 573 -14.02 0.78 20.53
N PRO A 574 -14.62 1.24 21.64
CA PRO A 574 -13.88 1.92 22.71
C PRO A 574 -12.91 0.93 23.36
N GLN A 575 -11.71 1.41 23.69
CA GLN A 575 -10.67 0.58 24.29
C GLN A 575 -10.56 0.85 25.80
N SER A 576 -10.49 -0.23 26.58
CA SER A 576 -10.14 -0.18 28.00
C SER A 576 -8.61 -0.20 28.10
N GLY A 577 -7.99 0.96 28.28
CA GLY A 577 -6.56 1.13 28.06
C GLY A 577 -5.66 0.61 29.20
N THR A 578 -4.62 -0.14 28.81
CA THR A 578 -3.22 -0.04 29.32
C THR A 578 -2.22 -0.80 28.43
N THR A 579 -2.67 -1.69 27.54
CA THR A 579 -1.80 -2.54 26.70
C THR A 579 -1.89 -2.22 25.21
N VAL A 580 -0.82 -2.54 24.47
CA VAL A 580 -0.68 -2.26 23.02
C VAL A 580 -1.60 -3.17 22.18
N SER A 581 -2.00 -4.31 22.75
CA SER A 581 -2.90 -5.31 22.17
C SER A 581 -4.36 -5.10 22.61
N VAL A 582 -5.30 -5.55 21.79
CA VAL A 582 -6.72 -5.36 22.09
C VAL A 582 -7.31 -6.57 22.80
N GLU A 583 -7.59 -6.41 24.09
CA GLU A 583 -7.85 -7.53 24.99
C GLU A 583 -9.34 -7.85 25.22
N SER A 584 -10.29 -6.97 24.89
CA SER A 584 -11.72 -7.29 25.08
C SER A 584 -12.69 -6.44 24.26
N VAL A 585 -13.76 -7.10 23.79
CA VAL A 585 -14.91 -6.48 23.12
C VAL A 585 -15.99 -6.22 24.18
N ASP A 586 -16.37 -4.95 24.39
CA ASP A 586 -17.51 -4.62 25.26
C ASP A 586 -18.84 -4.95 24.54
N HIS A 587 -19.44 -6.08 24.92
CA HIS A 587 -20.72 -6.54 24.40
C HIS A 587 -21.88 -5.56 24.66
N VAL A 588 -21.82 -4.75 25.72
CA VAL A 588 -22.84 -3.74 26.04
C VAL A 588 -22.78 -2.63 25.02
N PHE A 589 -21.57 -2.14 24.72
CA PHE A 589 -21.36 -1.12 23.70
C PHE A 589 -21.77 -1.62 22.31
N GLN A 590 -21.38 -2.84 21.94
CA GLN A 590 -21.76 -3.46 20.66
C GLN A 590 -23.29 -3.51 20.50
N THR A 591 -24.00 -4.04 21.51
CA THR A 591 -25.46 -4.20 21.45
C THR A 591 -26.17 -2.85 21.34
N LYS A 592 -25.72 -1.86 22.12
CA LYS A 592 -26.24 -0.50 22.05
C LYS A 592 -26.00 0.13 20.67
N MET A 593 -24.80 0.02 20.13
CA MET A 593 -24.44 0.57 18.82
C MET A 593 -25.26 -0.07 17.70
N LEU A 594 -25.40 -1.40 17.69
CA LEU A 594 -26.23 -2.10 16.71
C LEU A 594 -27.70 -1.66 16.79
N SER A 595 -28.23 -1.43 17.99
CA SER A 595 -29.59 -0.91 18.16
C SER A 595 -29.76 0.50 17.57
N MET A 596 -28.76 1.37 17.74
CA MET A 596 -28.77 2.74 17.20
C MET A 596 -28.68 2.73 15.67
N LEU A 597 -27.80 1.89 15.11
CA LEU A 597 -27.67 1.74 13.66
C LEU A 597 -28.97 1.23 13.02
N LYS A 598 -29.64 0.28 13.67
CA LYS A 598 -30.94 -0.24 13.24
C LYS A 598 -32.01 0.85 13.20
N GLN A 599 -32.01 1.78 14.16
CA GLN A 599 -32.92 2.94 14.16
C GLN A 599 -32.65 3.91 13.01
N THR A 600 -31.39 4.06 12.59
CA THR A 600 -30.99 4.91 11.45
C THR A 600 -31.24 4.26 10.07
N GLY A 601 -31.85 3.08 10.02
CA GLY A 601 -32.11 2.34 8.78
C GLY A 601 -30.95 1.47 8.30
N ARG A 602 -29.97 1.16 9.17
CA ARG A 602 -28.85 0.25 8.88
C ARG A 602 -29.02 -1.04 9.67
N SER A 603 -29.55 -2.07 9.02
CA SER A 603 -29.84 -3.38 9.63
C SER A 603 -28.75 -4.44 9.35
N GLU A 604 -27.54 -3.99 9.07
CA GLU A 604 -26.41 -4.86 8.71
C GLU A 604 -25.93 -5.66 9.93
N MET A 605 -25.48 -6.89 9.69
CA MET A 605 -24.97 -7.77 10.73
C MET A 605 -23.45 -7.67 10.85
N VAL A 606 -22.90 -8.15 11.97
CA VAL A 606 -21.46 -8.24 12.16
C VAL A 606 -20.92 -9.41 11.32
N VAL A 607 -20.07 -9.11 10.33
CA VAL A 607 -19.45 -10.10 9.44
C VAL A 607 -18.01 -10.43 9.82
N GLY A 608 -17.44 -9.67 10.74
CA GLY A 608 -16.07 -9.84 11.21
C GLY A 608 -15.61 -8.65 12.04
N TRP A 609 -14.30 -8.53 12.19
CA TRP A 609 -13.66 -7.46 12.93
C TRP A 609 -12.39 -7.01 12.20
N TYR A 610 -11.90 -5.84 12.56
CA TYR A 610 -10.64 -5.33 12.03
C TYR A 610 -9.79 -4.74 13.13
N HIS A 611 -8.48 -4.74 12.92
CA HIS A 611 -7.54 -3.99 13.75
C HIS A 611 -6.39 -3.42 12.93
N SER A 612 -5.59 -2.58 13.59
CA SER A 612 -4.44 -1.94 12.97
C SER A 612 -3.12 -2.47 13.52
N HIS A 613 -2.16 -2.72 12.64
CA HIS A 613 -0.76 -3.02 12.97
C HIS A 613 0.14 -1.87 12.48
N PRO A 614 0.40 -0.82 13.28
CA PRO A 614 1.15 0.34 12.81
C PRO A 614 2.63 0.02 12.56
N GLY A 615 3.02 -0.11 11.29
CA GLY A 615 4.42 -0.29 10.88
C GLY A 615 4.92 -1.74 10.84
N PHE A 616 4.09 -2.72 11.19
CA PHE A 616 4.48 -4.14 11.26
C PHE A 616 3.95 -5.00 10.10
N GLY A 617 3.20 -4.43 9.15
CA GLY A 617 2.55 -5.19 8.08
C GLY A 617 1.33 -5.99 8.56
N CYS A 618 0.74 -6.80 7.67
CA CYS A 618 -0.50 -7.53 7.94
C CYS A 618 -0.23 -9.00 8.34
N TRP A 619 -0.58 -9.36 9.57
CA TRP A 619 -0.54 -10.71 10.14
C TRP A 619 -1.41 -10.76 11.42
N LEU A 620 -1.73 -11.96 11.92
CA LEU A 620 -2.43 -12.14 13.19
C LEU A 620 -1.44 -12.54 14.29
N SER A 621 -1.44 -11.81 15.41
CA SER A 621 -0.76 -12.18 16.65
C SER A 621 -1.48 -13.30 17.41
N SER A 622 -0.87 -13.84 18.46
CA SER A 622 -1.53 -14.84 19.34
C SER A 622 -2.83 -14.30 19.96
N VAL A 623 -2.84 -13.04 20.38
CA VAL A 623 -4.04 -12.34 20.88
C VAL A 623 -5.09 -12.19 19.79
N ASP A 624 -4.66 -11.87 18.56
CA ASP A 624 -5.57 -11.76 17.41
C ASP A 624 -6.17 -13.11 17.03
N ILE A 625 -5.38 -14.19 17.11
CA ILE A 625 -5.84 -15.56 16.86
C ILE A 625 -6.90 -15.96 17.89
N ASN A 626 -6.67 -15.71 19.18
CA ASN A 626 -7.63 -16.01 20.24
C ASN A 626 -8.92 -15.18 20.08
N THR A 627 -8.78 -13.90 19.71
CA THR A 627 -9.91 -13.01 19.43
C THR A 627 -10.71 -13.51 18.22
N GLN A 628 -10.01 -13.85 17.13
CA GLN A 628 -10.63 -14.40 15.93
C GLN A 628 -11.31 -15.75 16.22
N GLN A 629 -10.72 -16.62 17.04
CA GLN A 629 -11.32 -17.89 17.45
C GLN A 629 -12.64 -17.66 18.19
N SER A 630 -12.71 -16.61 19.02
CA SER A 630 -13.95 -16.21 19.70
C SER A 630 -15.02 -15.71 18.72
N PHE A 631 -14.64 -14.96 17.68
CA PHE A 631 -15.56 -14.54 16.61
C PHE A 631 -16.00 -15.72 15.72
N GLU A 632 -15.11 -16.69 15.45
CA GLU A 632 -15.42 -17.90 14.67
C GLU A 632 -16.34 -18.87 15.42
N GLN A 633 -16.30 -18.91 16.77
CA GLN A 633 -17.28 -19.63 17.57
C GLN A 633 -18.70 -19.07 17.41
N LEU A 634 -18.84 -17.76 17.22
CA LEU A 634 -20.13 -17.10 16.98
C LEU A 634 -20.58 -17.26 15.52
N ASN A 635 -19.65 -17.06 14.58
CA ASN A 635 -19.89 -17.23 13.15
C ASN A 635 -18.63 -17.81 12.49
N PRO A 636 -18.66 -19.07 12.01
CA PRO A 636 -17.51 -19.73 11.38
C PRO A 636 -16.92 -18.98 10.18
N ARG A 637 -17.69 -18.06 9.58
CA ARG A 637 -17.26 -17.25 8.43
C ARG A 637 -16.75 -15.86 8.81
N ALA A 638 -16.60 -15.56 10.09
CA ALA A 638 -16.04 -14.30 10.55
C ALA A 638 -14.67 -14.04 9.91
N VAL A 639 -14.44 -12.79 9.48
CA VAL A 639 -13.17 -12.35 8.88
C VAL A 639 -12.41 -11.42 9.83
N ALA A 640 -11.10 -11.62 9.97
CA ALA A 640 -10.20 -10.68 10.63
C ALA A 640 -9.49 -9.83 9.56
N ILE A 641 -9.72 -8.52 9.56
CA ILE A 641 -9.07 -7.60 8.60
C ILE A 641 -7.98 -6.80 9.31
N VAL A 642 -6.76 -6.86 8.78
CA VAL A 642 -5.60 -6.17 9.34
C VAL A 642 -5.19 -5.03 8.43
N VAL A 643 -5.07 -3.83 8.98
CA VAL A 643 -4.66 -2.63 8.23
C VAL A 643 -3.40 -2.03 8.82
N ASP A 644 -2.38 -1.77 8.00
CA ASP A 644 -1.20 -1.02 8.44
C ASP A 644 -1.30 0.44 7.98
N PRO A 645 -1.64 1.40 8.87
CA PRO A 645 -1.80 2.80 8.50
C PRO A 645 -0.46 3.52 8.22
N ILE A 646 0.69 2.97 8.64
CA ILE A 646 2.01 3.58 8.47
C ILE A 646 2.62 3.18 7.13
N GLN A 647 2.60 1.88 6.81
CA GLN A 647 3.11 1.39 5.52
C GLN A 647 2.17 1.70 4.35
N SER A 648 0.91 2.03 4.63
CA SER A 648 -0.05 2.50 3.63
C SER A 648 0.33 3.89 3.11
N VAL A 649 0.94 3.93 1.92
CA VAL A 649 1.35 5.16 1.23
C VAL A 649 0.48 5.41 -0.01
N LYS A 650 0.57 6.62 -0.58
CA LYS A 650 -0.19 6.97 -1.79
C LYS A 650 0.13 5.98 -2.92
N GLY A 651 -0.90 5.24 -3.37
CA GLY A 651 -0.78 4.22 -4.42
C GLY A 651 -0.75 2.77 -3.92
N LYS A 652 -0.54 2.54 -2.61
CA LYS A 652 -0.56 1.19 -2.03
C LYS A 652 -1.18 1.23 -0.63
N VAL A 653 -2.36 0.61 -0.49
CA VAL A 653 -2.97 0.36 0.82
C VAL A 653 -2.51 -1.01 1.30
N VAL A 654 -1.90 -1.07 2.47
CA VAL A 654 -1.43 -2.30 3.10
C VAL A 654 -2.56 -2.79 4.01
N ALA A 655 -3.36 -3.69 3.46
CA ALA A 655 -4.44 -4.37 4.16
C ALA A 655 -4.52 -5.82 3.68
N ASP A 656 -4.78 -6.74 4.60
CA ASP A 656 -4.97 -8.17 4.31
C ASP A 656 -6.09 -8.71 5.22
N ALA A 657 -6.72 -9.81 4.80
CA ALA A 657 -7.84 -10.42 5.49
C ALA A 657 -7.52 -11.88 5.78
N PHE A 658 -7.80 -12.33 6.99
CA PHE A 658 -7.40 -13.65 7.48
C PHE A 658 -8.57 -14.43 8.08
N ARG A 659 -8.47 -15.75 8.02
CA ARG A 659 -9.31 -16.71 8.76
C ARG A 659 -8.46 -17.86 9.29
N LEU A 660 -8.81 -18.42 10.44
CA LEU A 660 -8.06 -19.50 11.07
C LEU A 660 -8.14 -20.81 10.28
N ILE A 661 -7.10 -21.62 10.45
CA ILE A 661 -7.04 -23.01 10.02
C ILE A 661 -7.36 -23.87 11.23
N ASP A 662 -8.19 -24.90 11.04
CA ASP A 662 -8.46 -25.89 12.08
C ASP A 662 -7.16 -26.65 12.43
N ALA A 663 -6.71 -26.49 13.67
CA ALA A 663 -5.46 -27.06 14.18
C ALA A 663 -5.46 -28.60 14.09
N GLN A 664 -6.62 -29.25 14.22
CA GLN A 664 -6.71 -30.71 14.08
C GLN A 664 -6.41 -31.17 12.66
N ASN A 665 -6.92 -30.47 11.65
CA ASN A 665 -6.68 -30.80 10.25
C ASN A 665 -5.22 -30.52 9.84
N ALA A 666 -4.61 -29.46 10.38
CA ALA A 666 -3.20 -29.14 10.16
C ALA A 666 -2.25 -30.19 10.77
N LEU A 667 -2.54 -30.70 11.97
CA LEU A 667 -1.78 -31.77 12.63
C LEU A 667 -1.86 -33.11 11.89
N LEU A 668 -2.99 -33.38 11.26
CA LEU A 668 -3.22 -34.58 10.45
C LEU A 668 -2.65 -34.49 9.02
N GLY A 669 -2.05 -33.35 8.65
CA GLY A 669 -1.48 -33.14 7.31
C GLY A 669 -2.51 -33.00 6.19
N HIS A 670 -3.78 -32.74 6.52
CA HIS A 670 -4.82 -32.47 5.53
C HIS A 670 -4.69 -31.04 4.98
N GLU A 671 -4.94 -30.87 3.68
CA GLU A 671 -5.00 -29.54 3.08
C GLU A 671 -6.13 -28.72 3.72
N SER A 672 -5.79 -27.56 4.26
CA SER A 672 -6.72 -26.69 5.00
C SER A 672 -7.80 -26.05 4.13
N ARG A 673 -7.61 -26.03 2.81
CA ARG A 673 -8.54 -25.44 1.84
C ARG A 673 -8.64 -26.29 0.59
N GLN A 674 -9.85 -26.41 0.05
CA GLN A 674 -10.09 -27.00 -1.25
C GLN A 674 -9.83 -25.96 -2.35
N SER A 675 -9.03 -26.32 -3.35
CA SER A 675 -8.71 -25.42 -4.46
C SER A 675 -9.69 -25.57 -5.62
N THR A 676 -10.78 -24.80 -5.66
CA THR A 676 -11.69 -24.77 -6.83
C THR A 676 -11.37 -23.65 -7.82
N SER A 677 -10.60 -22.64 -7.40
CA SER A 677 -10.25 -21.45 -8.19
C SER A 677 -8.81 -20.99 -7.92
N ASN A 678 -8.19 -20.36 -8.94
CA ASN A 678 -6.82 -19.83 -8.85
C ASN A 678 -6.74 -18.47 -8.12
N VAL A 679 -7.88 -17.84 -7.80
CA VAL A 679 -7.94 -16.48 -7.22
C VAL A 679 -7.15 -16.40 -5.91
N GLY A 680 -7.27 -17.38 -5.02
CA GLY A 680 -6.54 -17.43 -3.75
C GLY A 680 -5.02 -17.69 -3.86
N GLN A 681 -4.51 -18.12 -5.03
CA GLN A 681 -3.08 -18.35 -5.26
C GLN A 681 -2.36 -17.17 -5.92
N LEU A 682 -3.11 -16.17 -6.41
CA LEU A 682 -2.55 -14.99 -7.07
C LEU A 682 -1.82 -14.06 -6.10
N ILE A 683 -2.25 -14.04 -4.83
CA ILE A 683 -1.67 -13.17 -3.79
C ILE A 683 -0.62 -13.99 -3.04
N LYS A 684 0.65 -13.69 -3.31
CA LYS A 684 1.75 -14.27 -2.53
C LYS A 684 1.76 -13.66 -1.14
N PRO A 685 1.76 -14.47 -0.07
CA PRO A 685 1.84 -13.93 1.28
C PRO A 685 3.18 -13.23 1.48
N SER A 686 3.18 -12.18 2.30
CA SER A 686 4.42 -11.51 2.69
C SER A 686 5.30 -12.46 3.50
N ILE A 687 6.63 -12.29 3.43
CA ILE A 687 7.58 -13.08 4.23
C ILE A 687 7.24 -12.95 5.73
N GLN A 688 6.84 -11.76 6.16
CA GLN A 688 6.42 -11.50 7.54
C GLN A 688 5.15 -12.27 7.90
N GLY A 689 4.13 -12.29 7.02
CA GLY A 689 2.94 -13.11 7.22
C GLY A 689 3.24 -14.61 7.31
N LEU A 690 4.14 -15.13 6.47
CA LEU A 690 4.59 -16.53 6.52
C LEU A 690 5.29 -16.89 7.83
N ILE A 691 6.12 -15.97 8.36
CA ILE A 691 6.80 -16.12 9.65
C ILE A 691 5.75 -16.23 10.78
N HIS A 692 4.76 -15.34 10.78
CA HIS A 692 3.73 -15.25 11.83
C HIS A 692 2.57 -16.24 11.69
N GLY A 693 2.63 -17.19 10.74
CA GLY A 693 1.71 -18.33 10.72
C GLY A 693 0.72 -18.39 9.55
N VAL A 694 0.84 -17.51 8.53
CA VAL A 694 0.07 -17.67 7.29
C VAL A 694 0.44 -19.01 6.64
N GLY A 695 -0.56 -19.86 6.42
CA GLY A 695 -0.41 -21.23 5.91
C GLY A 695 -0.24 -22.30 6.99
N ARG A 696 -0.08 -21.92 8.27
CA ARG A 696 0.00 -22.84 9.42
C ARG A 696 -1.19 -22.69 10.37
N HIS A 697 -1.44 -21.47 10.85
CA HIS A 697 -2.49 -21.16 11.82
C HIS A 697 -3.70 -20.46 11.19
N TYR A 698 -3.49 -19.73 10.09
CA TYR A 698 -4.52 -19.00 9.37
C TYR A 698 -4.13 -18.84 7.90
N TYR A 699 -5.07 -18.47 7.05
CA TYR A 699 -4.82 -18.20 5.63
C TYR A 699 -5.31 -16.81 5.23
N SER A 700 -4.71 -16.26 4.17
CA SER A 700 -5.13 -14.98 3.57
C SER A 700 -6.32 -15.20 2.62
N LEU A 701 -7.24 -14.24 2.66
CA LEU A 701 -8.42 -14.08 1.82
C LEU A 701 -8.18 -12.92 0.84
N ALA A 702 -8.60 -13.09 -0.42
CA ALA A 702 -8.40 -12.05 -1.42
C ALA A 702 -9.33 -10.85 -1.19
N ILE A 703 -8.76 -9.67 -0.93
CA ILE A 703 -9.52 -8.43 -0.79
C ILE A 703 -9.79 -7.81 -2.17
N GLN A 704 -11.05 -7.43 -2.41
CA GLN A 704 -11.43 -6.55 -3.52
C GLN A 704 -12.12 -5.29 -2.99
N TYR A 705 -11.95 -4.18 -3.71
CA TYR A 705 -12.54 -2.90 -3.33
C TYR A 705 -13.73 -2.57 -4.22
N ARG A 706 -14.88 -2.32 -3.61
CA ARG A 706 -16.09 -1.89 -4.32
C ARG A 706 -16.16 -0.38 -4.36
N LYS A 707 -15.98 0.20 -5.56
CA LYS A 707 -16.06 1.65 -5.78
C LYS A 707 -17.33 2.00 -6.53
N SER A 708 -18.13 2.89 -5.97
CA SER A 708 -19.28 3.46 -6.67
C SER A 708 -18.84 4.59 -7.60
N LYS A 709 -19.46 4.70 -8.78
CA LYS A 709 -19.25 5.84 -9.70
C LYS A 709 -19.56 7.19 -9.02
N ALA A 710 -20.47 7.22 -8.05
CA ALA A 710 -20.79 8.43 -7.31
C ALA A 710 -19.66 8.82 -6.34
N GLU A 711 -19.07 7.84 -5.65
CA GLU A 711 -17.94 8.05 -4.75
C GLU A 711 -16.70 8.52 -5.52
N GLU A 712 -16.42 7.90 -6.66
CA GLU A 712 -15.29 8.29 -7.52
C GLU A 712 -15.42 9.74 -7.99
N ARG A 713 -16.62 10.15 -8.44
CA ARG A 713 -16.89 11.54 -8.84
C ARG A 713 -16.72 12.52 -7.68
N MET A 714 -17.24 12.19 -6.50
CA MET A 714 -17.13 13.02 -5.31
C MET A 714 -15.66 13.20 -4.89
N LEU A 715 -14.91 12.10 -4.73
CA LEU A 715 -13.51 12.13 -4.30
C LEU A 715 -12.61 12.80 -5.35
N SER A 716 -12.85 12.57 -6.64
CA SER A 716 -12.13 13.24 -7.71
C SER A 716 -12.33 14.75 -7.66
N SER A 717 -13.55 15.21 -7.37
CA SER A 717 -13.87 16.65 -7.30
C SER A 717 -13.19 17.35 -6.12
N LEU A 718 -13.01 16.66 -4.99
CA LEU A 718 -12.33 17.20 -3.79
C LEU A 718 -10.81 17.21 -3.92
N SER A 719 -10.23 16.29 -4.69
CA SER A 719 -8.77 16.17 -4.86
C SER A 719 -8.14 17.20 -5.80
N GLY A 720 -8.96 17.96 -6.52
CA GLY A 720 -8.49 19.01 -7.43
C GLY A 720 -7.80 20.15 -6.69
N LYS A 721 -6.72 20.69 -7.26
CA LYS A 721 -6.14 21.96 -6.77
C LYS A 721 -7.21 23.04 -6.84
N ALA A 722 -7.24 23.95 -5.86
CA ALA A 722 -8.11 25.13 -5.92
C ALA A 722 -7.90 25.83 -7.26
N TRP A 723 -9.00 26.01 -8.01
CA TRP A 723 -8.97 26.63 -9.34
C TRP A 723 -8.37 28.05 -9.31
N THR A 724 -8.44 28.73 -8.16
CA THR A 724 -7.86 30.07 -7.91
C THR A 724 -6.35 30.08 -7.89
N LYS A 725 -5.67 28.97 -7.56
CA LYS A 725 -4.21 28.94 -7.39
C LYS A 725 -3.45 29.28 -8.68
N GLY A 726 -4.05 29.03 -9.85
CA GLY A 726 -3.48 29.45 -11.15
C GLY A 726 -3.76 30.90 -11.54
N LEU A 727 -4.57 31.61 -10.76
CA LEU A 727 -4.97 33.01 -10.95
C LEU A 727 -4.34 33.94 -9.89
N GLU A 728 -3.67 33.38 -8.89
CA GLU A 728 -2.93 34.12 -7.88
C GLU A 728 -1.51 34.39 -8.38
N LEU A 729 -1.07 35.64 -8.29
CA LEU A 729 0.31 36.04 -8.59
C LEU A 729 1.12 36.13 -7.31
N GLU A 730 2.35 35.64 -7.35
CA GLU A 730 3.31 35.93 -6.29
C GLU A 730 3.65 37.42 -6.30
N GLN A 731 3.90 38.00 -5.13
CA GLN A 731 4.32 39.39 -5.02
C GLN A 731 5.62 39.62 -5.80
N ALA A 732 5.66 40.67 -6.62
CA ALA A 732 6.76 40.93 -7.55
C ALA A 732 8.14 41.01 -6.88
N ASP A 733 8.23 41.63 -5.70
CA ASP A 733 9.49 41.75 -4.96
C ASP A 733 9.99 40.41 -4.44
N THR A 734 9.09 39.57 -3.95
CA THR A 734 9.40 38.21 -3.47
C THR A 734 9.83 37.32 -4.62
N PHE A 735 9.08 37.35 -5.73
CA PHE A 735 9.40 36.60 -6.94
C PHE A 735 10.76 37.01 -7.52
N ARG A 736 11.07 38.31 -7.52
CA ARG A 736 12.37 38.83 -7.96
C ARG A 736 13.51 38.32 -7.07
N LYS A 737 13.38 38.40 -5.74
CA LYS A 737 14.40 37.88 -4.80
C LYS A 737 14.62 36.38 -4.98
N ASN A 738 13.55 35.61 -5.19
CA ASN A 738 13.63 34.18 -5.45
C ASN A 738 14.39 33.87 -6.74
N ASN A 739 14.16 34.65 -7.81
CA ASN A 739 14.90 34.51 -9.07
C ASN A 739 16.37 34.91 -8.94
N GLU A 740 16.68 36.02 -8.26
CA GLU A 740 18.07 36.43 -8.00
C GLU A 740 18.83 35.31 -7.24
N GLY A 741 18.24 34.78 -6.18
CA GLY A 741 18.82 33.65 -5.43
C GLY A 741 18.92 32.34 -6.23
N ALA A 742 18.04 32.11 -7.21
CA ALA A 742 18.13 30.96 -8.11
C ALA A 742 19.31 31.12 -9.09
N VAL A 743 19.53 32.33 -9.63
CA VAL A 743 20.65 32.63 -10.54
C VAL A 743 22.00 32.49 -9.83
N ASP A 744 22.12 32.92 -8.59
CA ASP A 744 23.34 32.73 -7.80
C ASP A 744 23.67 31.24 -7.60
N LYS A 745 22.65 30.40 -7.39
CA LYS A 745 22.80 28.95 -7.32
C LYS A 745 23.14 28.32 -8.67
N PHE A 746 22.59 28.82 -9.77
CA PHE A 746 22.97 28.37 -11.12
C PHE A 746 24.44 28.63 -11.39
N LYS A 747 24.94 29.81 -11.02
CA LYS A 747 26.35 30.15 -11.18
C LYS A 747 27.25 29.18 -10.40
N SER A 748 26.95 28.94 -9.13
CA SER A 748 27.77 28.03 -8.31
C SER A 748 27.75 26.59 -8.81
N LEU A 749 26.58 26.09 -9.26
CA LEU A 749 26.45 24.74 -9.83
C LEU A 749 27.12 24.63 -11.21
N ALA A 750 27.07 25.68 -12.04
CA ALA A 750 27.74 25.73 -13.33
C ALA A 750 29.27 25.72 -13.17
N ASP A 751 29.80 26.45 -12.18
CA ASP A 751 31.24 26.43 -11.86
C ASP A 751 31.69 25.04 -11.38
N GLN A 752 30.88 24.37 -10.56
CA GLN A 752 31.13 22.99 -10.13
C GLN A 752 31.02 21.99 -11.28
N TYR A 753 30.05 22.17 -12.18
CA TYR A 753 29.89 21.34 -13.36
C TYR A 753 31.09 21.46 -14.30
N GLY A 754 31.58 22.68 -14.54
CA GLY A 754 32.79 22.90 -15.34
C GLY A 754 34.03 22.20 -14.77
N LYS A 755 34.19 22.21 -13.44
CA LYS A 755 35.26 21.44 -12.76
C LYS A 755 35.05 19.94 -12.90
N SER A 756 33.83 19.45 -12.75
CA SER A 756 33.49 18.03 -12.93
C SER A 756 33.85 17.54 -14.32
N VAL A 757 33.46 18.27 -15.37
CA VAL A 757 33.72 17.90 -16.77
C VAL A 757 35.22 17.88 -17.08
N ALA A 758 36.01 18.80 -16.50
CA ALA A 758 37.46 18.79 -16.68
C ALA A 758 38.13 17.57 -16.02
N GLU A 759 37.63 17.15 -14.84
CA GLU A 759 38.09 15.95 -14.13
C GLU A 759 37.62 14.65 -14.81
N GLU A 760 36.40 14.62 -15.36
CA GLU A 760 35.82 13.46 -16.05
C GLU A 760 36.64 13.01 -17.26
N LEU A 761 37.32 13.94 -17.95
CA LEU A 761 38.24 13.65 -19.04
C LEU A 761 39.49 12.86 -18.61
N THR A 762 39.79 12.83 -17.31
CA THR A 762 40.98 12.16 -16.75
C THR A 762 40.68 10.81 -16.11
N LEU A 763 39.40 10.45 -15.95
CA LEU A 763 38.95 9.29 -15.20
C LEU A 763 38.37 8.18 -16.11
N THR A 764 38.49 6.94 -15.66
CA THR A 764 37.87 5.79 -16.35
C THR A 764 36.36 5.71 -16.06
N PRO A 765 35.55 5.09 -16.94
CA PRO A 765 34.09 4.99 -16.76
C PRO A 765 33.64 4.36 -15.43
N GLU A 766 34.41 3.42 -14.88
CA GLU A 766 34.13 2.73 -13.61
C GLU A 766 34.40 3.63 -12.39
N GLN A 767 35.45 4.46 -12.47
CA GLN A 767 35.75 5.49 -11.47
C GLN A 767 34.72 6.63 -11.51
N LEU A 768 34.23 6.98 -12.69
CA LEU A 768 33.21 8.02 -12.89
C LEU A 768 31.85 7.60 -12.27
N ALA A 769 31.49 6.32 -12.38
CA ALA A 769 30.26 5.77 -11.78
C ALA A 769 30.26 5.82 -10.24
N THR A 770 31.42 5.74 -9.60
CA THR A 770 31.56 5.76 -8.12
C THR A 770 31.88 7.15 -7.56
N ARG A 771 32.33 8.09 -8.41
CA ARG A 771 32.82 9.43 -8.01
C ARG A 771 31.78 10.33 -7.35
N HIS A 772 30.52 10.19 -7.74
CA HIS A 772 29.39 10.99 -7.23
C HIS A 772 28.63 10.30 -6.08
N VAL A 773 29.10 9.12 -5.63
CA VAL A 773 28.56 8.49 -4.42
C VAL A 773 29.07 9.27 -3.21
N GLY A 774 28.17 10.00 -2.54
CA GLY A 774 28.49 10.85 -1.38
C GLY A 774 28.93 12.29 -1.71
N LYS A 775 28.93 12.70 -2.99
CA LYS A 775 29.17 14.10 -3.41
C LYS A 775 28.04 14.59 -4.32
N GLN A 776 27.78 15.89 -4.32
CA GLN A 776 26.73 16.47 -5.16
C GLN A 776 27.06 16.27 -6.64
N ASP A 777 26.12 15.73 -7.41
CA ASP A 777 26.18 15.69 -8.88
C ASP A 777 25.73 17.05 -9.43
N PRO A 778 26.65 17.89 -9.92
CA PRO A 778 26.32 19.25 -10.34
C PRO A 778 25.42 19.28 -11.58
N LYS A 779 25.48 18.27 -12.46
CA LYS A 779 24.67 18.21 -13.68
C LYS A 779 23.20 18.01 -13.34
N ARG A 780 22.90 16.99 -12.53
CA ARG A 780 21.52 16.66 -12.13
C ARG A 780 20.84 17.78 -11.34
N HIS A 781 21.60 18.45 -10.46
CA HIS A 781 21.06 19.56 -9.68
C HIS A 781 20.85 20.82 -10.52
N LEU A 782 21.74 21.09 -11.49
CA LEU A 782 21.55 22.21 -12.42
C LEU A 782 20.26 22.03 -13.22
N GLU A 783 20.01 20.84 -13.76
CA GLU A 783 18.79 20.51 -14.50
C GLU A 783 17.52 20.66 -13.64
N GLU A 784 17.53 20.15 -12.41
CA GLU A 784 16.39 20.24 -11.49
C GLU A 784 16.06 21.70 -11.14
N HIS A 785 17.07 22.51 -10.81
CA HIS A 785 16.85 23.91 -10.44
C HIS A 785 16.41 24.76 -11.64
N VAL A 786 16.95 24.52 -12.85
CA VAL A 786 16.56 25.23 -14.07
C VAL A 786 15.10 24.93 -14.38
N THR A 787 14.70 23.66 -14.33
CA THR A 787 13.31 23.25 -14.58
C THR A 787 12.34 23.92 -13.62
N LYS A 788 12.63 23.90 -12.31
CA LYS A 788 11.78 24.56 -11.29
C LYS A 788 11.67 26.08 -11.51
N SER A 789 12.78 26.75 -11.81
CA SER A 789 12.78 28.21 -12.04
C SER A 789 12.03 28.60 -13.31
N LEU A 790 12.17 27.79 -14.37
CA LEU A 790 11.47 28.00 -15.63
C LEU A 790 9.95 27.78 -15.47
N GLU A 791 9.53 26.73 -14.76
CA GLU A 791 8.12 26.49 -14.43
C GLU A 791 7.51 27.67 -13.67
N ALA A 792 8.16 28.10 -12.58
CA ALA A 792 7.67 29.22 -11.76
C ALA A 792 7.57 30.52 -12.57
N SER A 793 8.59 30.83 -13.38
CA SER A 793 8.61 32.03 -14.20
C SER A 793 7.57 32.02 -15.32
N THR A 794 7.39 30.87 -15.96
CA THR A 794 6.39 30.71 -17.03
C THR A 794 4.98 30.89 -16.47
N VAL A 795 4.67 30.28 -15.32
CA VAL A 795 3.36 30.41 -14.67
C VAL A 795 3.11 31.86 -14.23
N GLN A 796 4.11 32.52 -13.62
CA GLN A 796 3.99 33.92 -13.19
C GLN A 796 3.76 34.86 -14.40
N MET A 797 4.52 34.69 -15.49
CA MET A 797 4.36 35.47 -16.71
C MET A 797 3.00 35.27 -17.37
N LEU A 798 2.55 34.02 -17.48
CA LEU A 798 1.23 33.71 -18.04
C LEU A 798 0.11 34.28 -17.16
N GLY A 799 0.23 34.17 -15.83
CA GLY A 799 -0.71 34.77 -14.89
C GLY A 799 -0.81 36.28 -15.06
N MET A 800 0.33 36.97 -15.20
CA MET A 800 0.37 38.42 -15.46
C MET A 800 -0.31 38.77 -16.79
N GLY A 801 -0.08 38.00 -17.85
CA GLY A 801 -0.69 38.21 -19.17
C GLY A 801 -2.21 37.94 -19.20
N VAL A 802 -2.70 37.04 -18.34
CA VAL A 802 -4.15 36.78 -18.20
C VAL A 802 -4.84 37.90 -17.41
N LEU A 803 -4.19 38.43 -16.38
CA LEU A 803 -4.77 39.43 -15.47
C LEU A 803 -4.73 40.88 -16.01
N THR A 804 -3.90 41.18 -17.00
CA THR A 804 -3.69 42.54 -17.56
C THR A 804 -4.63 42.93 -18.71
N LYS A 805 -5.70 42.17 -18.99
CA LYS A 805 -6.64 42.47 -20.09
C LYS A 805 -7.76 43.45 -19.65
N SER A 806 -7.83 44.64 -20.29
CA SER A 806 -8.79 45.73 -19.97
C SER A 806 -10.24 45.51 -20.46
N GLU A 807 -11.20 46.20 -19.82
CA GLU A 807 -12.66 45.97 -19.96
C GLU A 807 -13.28 46.24 -21.35
N TRP A 808 -12.69 47.05 -22.22
CA TRP A 808 -13.23 47.29 -23.56
C TRP A 808 -12.74 46.26 -24.61
N ASN A 809 -11.54 45.71 -24.44
CA ASN A 809 -11.11 44.51 -25.18
C ASN A 809 -11.93 43.28 -24.78
N LYS A 810 -12.56 43.30 -23.59
CA LYS A 810 -13.49 42.28 -23.12
C LYS A 810 -14.83 42.24 -23.89
N LYS A 811 -15.24 43.33 -24.56
CA LYS A 811 -16.53 43.40 -25.28
C LYS A 811 -16.44 43.37 -26.81
N ASN A 812 -15.25 43.52 -27.39
CA ASN A 812 -14.97 43.29 -28.83
C ASN A 812 -15.97 43.94 -29.82
N LEU A 813 -16.45 45.17 -29.58
CA LEU A 813 -17.52 45.83 -30.35
C LEU A 813 -17.01 46.57 -31.61
N PHE A 814 -17.85 46.74 -32.64
CA PHE A 814 -17.59 47.67 -33.76
C PHE A 814 -17.99 49.11 -33.39
N THR A 815 -17.05 50.05 -33.45
CA THR A 815 -17.28 51.43 -32.98
C THR A 815 -17.73 52.40 -34.07
N GLY A 816 -17.16 52.35 -35.28
CA GLY A 816 -17.59 53.18 -36.42
C GLY A 816 -17.72 54.67 -36.07
N TRP A 817 -18.88 55.26 -36.38
CA TRP A 817 -19.22 56.66 -36.09
C TRP A 817 -19.79 56.89 -34.68
N VAL A 818 -19.93 55.83 -33.87
CA VAL A 818 -20.37 55.98 -32.47
C VAL A 818 -19.28 56.70 -31.69
N ASP A 819 -19.67 57.78 -31.03
CA ASP A 819 -18.76 58.66 -30.32
C ASP A 819 -18.39 58.06 -28.95
N VAL A 820 -17.20 57.47 -28.88
CA VAL A 820 -16.68 56.76 -27.71
C VAL A 820 -15.42 57.45 -27.21
N GLN A 821 -15.25 57.49 -25.89
CA GLN A 821 -14.08 58.08 -25.24
C GLN A 821 -12.79 57.30 -25.55
N LEU A 822 -11.65 57.98 -25.52
CA LEU A 822 -10.33 57.35 -25.66
C LEU A 822 -10.02 56.51 -24.41
N THR A 823 -9.41 55.34 -24.61
CA THR A 823 -8.98 54.46 -23.50
C THR A 823 -7.68 54.97 -22.88
N GLU A 824 -7.38 54.61 -21.64
CA GLU A 824 -6.10 54.96 -20.99
C GLU A 824 -4.87 54.53 -21.82
N LYS A 825 -4.94 53.33 -22.43
CA LYS A 825 -3.90 52.87 -23.36
C LYS A 825 -3.81 53.76 -24.60
N GLY A 826 -4.95 54.15 -25.18
CA GLY A 826 -4.99 55.07 -26.32
C GLY A 826 -4.46 56.47 -25.97
N GLU A 827 -4.66 56.93 -24.74
CA GLU A 827 -4.08 58.19 -24.24
C GLU A 827 -2.55 58.11 -24.13
N GLN A 828 -2.03 56.99 -23.63
CA GLN A 828 -0.58 56.75 -23.57
C GLN A 828 0.03 56.63 -24.98
N GLU A 829 -0.62 55.90 -25.89
CA GLU A 829 -0.19 55.78 -27.29
C GLU A 829 -0.18 57.16 -27.98
N ALA A 830 -1.18 58.02 -27.72
CA ALA A 830 -1.21 59.38 -28.22
C ALA A 830 -0.08 60.26 -27.66
N LYS A 831 0.23 60.15 -26.37
CA LYS A 831 1.37 60.87 -25.75
C LYS A 831 2.69 60.48 -26.39
N LEU A 832 2.96 59.18 -26.51
CA LEU A 832 4.17 58.67 -27.13
C LEU A 832 4.31 59.12 -28.59
N GLY A 833 3.19 59.14 -29.33
CA GLY A 833 3.14 59.70 -30.69
C GLY A 833 3.50 61.19 -30.73
N GLY A 834 3.01 61.97 -29.76
CA GLY A 834 3.36 63.38 -29.60
C GLY A 834 4.84 63.60 -29.28
N GLU A 835 5.42 62.83 -28.36
CA GLU A 835 6.85 62.87 -28.05
C GLU A 835 7.72 62.58 -29.28
N ARG A 836 7.32 61.60 -30.10
CA ARG A 836 8.02 61.27 -31.35
C ARG A 836 7.96 62.37 -32.39
N LEU A 837 6.80 63.03 -32.53
CA LEU A 837 6.68 64.21 -33.40
C LEU A 837 7.50 65.39 -32.88
N LYS A 838 7.59 65.58 -31.56
CA LYS A 838 8.45 66.61 -30.97
C LYS A 838 9.92 66.38 -31.33
N ALA A 839 10.36 65.11 -31.36
CA ALA A 839 11.72 64.75 -31.74
C ALA A 839 12.04 65.04 -33.23
N SER A 840 11.04 65.16 -34.11
CA SER A 840 11.26 65.56 -35.51
C SER A 840 11.42 67.08 -35.70
N ASN A 841 11.22 67.88 -34.65
CA ASN A 841 11.34 69.34 -34.63
C ASN A 841 10.56 70.07 -35.76
N THR A 842 9.46 69.48 -36.22
CA THR A 842 8.62 70.05 -37.28
C THR A 842 7.59 71.01 -36.67
N LYS A 843 7.51 72.24 -37.19
CA LYS A 843 6.49 73.21 -36.79
C LYS A 843 5.29 73.13 -37.72
N PHE A 844 4.09 72.92 -37.18
CA PHE A 844 2.85 72.83 -37.95
C PHE A 844 2.15 74.19 -38.00
N ASP A 845 1.51 74.49 -39.14
CA ASP A 845 0.73 75.70 -39.36
C ASP A 845 -0.77 75.46 -39.19
N TYR A 846 -1.26 74.27 -39.59
CA TYR A 846 -2.66 73.87 -39.48
C TYR A 846 -2.82 72.44 -39.00
N ALA A 847 -3.90 72.17 -38.26
CA ALA A 847 -4.30 70.82 -37.91
C ALA A 847 -5.71 70.47 -38.38
N TYR A 848 -5.90 69.24 -38.85
CA TYR A 848 -7.20 68.71 -39.26
C TYR A 848 -7.54 67.45 -38.47
N THR A 849 -8.78 67.35 -38.03
CA THR A 849 -9.27 66.17 -37.31
C THR A 849 -10.71 65.83 -37.66
N SER A 850 -11.07 64.59 -37.34
CA SER A 850 -12.43 64.06 -37.44
C SER A 850 -13.39 64.76 -36.47
N ALA A 851 -14.69 64.73 -36.78
CA ALA A 851 -15.73 65.24 -35.90
C ALA A 851 -15.94 64.37 -34.64
N LEU A 852 -15.34 63.19 -34.55
CA LEU A 852 -15.48 62.27 -33.40
C LEU A 852 -14.53 62.62 -32.25
N GLN A 853 -15.00 62.54 -30.99
CA GLN A 853 -14.25 62.99 -29.81
C GLN A 853 -12.93 62.28 -29.63
N ARG A 854 -12.84 60.98 -29.95
CA ARG A 854 -11.59 60.21 -29.80
C ARG A 854 -10.45 60.78 -30.64
N ALA A 855 -10.70 61.17 -31.88
CA ALA A 855 -9.67 61.77 -32.74
C ALA A 855 -9.29 63.18 -32.26
N GLN A 856 -10.27 63.95 -31.80
CA GLN A 856 -10.04 65.27 -31.22
C GLN A 856 -9.21 65.20 -29.95
N LYS A 857 -9.48 64.24 -29.06
CA LYS A 857 -8.73 64.03 -27.82
C LYS A 857 -7.30 63.57 -28.12
N THR A 858 -7.11 62.68 -29.10
CA THR A 858 -5.78 62.29 -29.58
C THR A 858 -5.02 63.49 -30.14
N LEU A 859 -5.63 64.34 -30.97
CA LEU A 859 -4.99 65.55 -31.47
C LEU A 859 -4.62 66.51 -30.34
N ALA A 860 -5.52 66.73 -29.38
CA ALA A 860 -5.27 67.62 -28.25
C ALA A 860 -4.09 67.14 -27.38
N ILE A 861 -3.99 65.82 -27.13
CA ILE A 861 -2.83 65.23 -26.43
C ILE A 861 -1.56 65.49 -27.23
N ILE A 862 -1.56 65.23 -28.54
CA ILE A 862 -0.39 65.45 -29.40
C ILE A 862 0.03 66.92 -29.40
N GLN A 863 -0.93 67.86 -29.51
CA GLN A 863 -0.68 69.30 -29.50
C GLN A 863 -0.02 69.76 -28.18
N ASN A 864 -0.48 69.22 -27.05
CA ASN A 864 0.11 69.50 -25.75
C ASN A 864 1.57 69.01 -25.69
N GLU A 865 1.85 67.79 -26.16
CA GLU A 865 3.20 67.22 -26.08
C GLU A 865 4.21 67.94 -27.00
N ILE A 866 3.80 68.31 -28.22
CA ILE A 866 4.65 69.09 -29.15
C ILE A 866 4.75 70.57 -28.75
N GLY A 867 3.93 71.04 -27.81
CA GLY A 867 3.93 72.42 -27.32
C GLY A 867 3.32 73.45 -28.29
N GLN A 868 2.36 73.03 -29.13
CA GLN A 868 1.63 73.90 -30.08
C GLN A 868 0.12 73.85 -29.83
N THR A 869 -0.31 74.34 -28.66
CA THR A 869 -1.71 74.30 -28.22
C THR A 869 -2.61 75.29 -28.96
N ASP A 870 -2.03 76.37 -29.52
CA ASP A 870 -2.77 77.42 -30.24
C ASP A 870 -2.88 77.17 -31.76
N LEU A 871 -2.51 75.96 -32.21
CA LEU A 871 -2.54 75.56 -33.62
C LEU A 871 -3.99 75.57 -34.15
N PRO A 872 -4.30 76.30 -35.24
CA PRO A 872 -5.65 76.32 -35.79
C PRO A 872 -6.14 74.92 -36.20
N VAL A 873 -7.20 74.44 -35.54
CA VAL A 873 -7.78 73.11 -35.79
C VAL A 873 -9.08 73.23 -36.57
N THR A 874 -9.15 72.61 -37.75
CA THR A 874 -10.40 72.45 -38.50
C THR A 874 -10.96 71.03 -38.31
N LYS A 875 -12.20 70.94 -37.86
CA LYS A 875 -12.91 69.67 -37.61
C LYS A 875 -13.92 69.44 -38.71
N ASP A 876 -13.87 68.28 -39.38
CA ASP A 876 -14.79 67.98 -40.48
C ASP A 876 -15.24 66.51 -40.45
N GLN A 877 -16.51 66.28 -40.80
CA GLN A 877 -17.09 64.93 -40.88
C GLN A 877 -16.50 64.10 -42.02
N ALA A 878 -15.92 64.74 -43.04
CA ALA A 878 -15.22 64.07 -44.12
C ALA A 878 -14.07 63.20 -43.61
N LEU A 879 -13.48 63.50 -42.45
CA LEU A 879 -12.40 62.71 -41.83
C LEU A 879 -12.87 61.66 -40.81
N ASN A 880 -14.19 61.47 -40.65
CA ASN A 880 -14.74 60.40 -39.80
C ASN A 880 -14.32 59.01 -40.30
N GLU A 881 -14.28 58.04 -39.38
CA GLU A 881 -13.99 56.62 -39.66
C GLU A 881 -14.98 56.05 -40.68
N ARG A 882 -14.73 54.85 -41.19
CA ARG A 882 -15.71 54.11 -41.99
C ARG A 882 -17.00 53.86 -41.20
N HIS A 883 -18.15 54.16 -41.79
CA HIS A 883 -19.45 53.83 -41.21
C HIS A 883 -19.77 52.35 -41.41
N TYR A 884 -19.86 51.58 -40.31
CA TYR A 884 -20.07 50.12 -40.37
C TYR A 884 -21.56 49.71 -40.44
N GLY A 885 -22.48 50.64 -40.64
CA GLY A 885 -23.91 50.34 -40.78
C GLY A 885 -24.50 49.68 -39.54
N GLU A 886 -25.26 48.60 -39.74
CA GLU A 886 -25.88 47.80 -38.67
C GLU A 886 -24.87 47.05 -37.79
N LEU A 887 -23.60 46.95 -38.18
CA LEU A 887 -22.58 46.32 -37.36
C LEU A 887 -22.17 47.18 -36.18
N GLN A 888 -22.43 48.50 -36.21
CA GLN A 888 -22.02 49.40 -35.13
C GLN A 888 -22.70 49.05 -33.80
N GLY A 889 -21.92 48.99 -32.73
CA GLY A 889 -22.39 48.64 -31.39
C GLY A 889 -22.53 47.14 -31.13
N LEU A 890 -22.36 46.27 -32.14
CA LEU A 890 -22.39 44.81 -31.96
C LEU A 890 -20.99 44.25 -31.64
N ASN A 891 -20.96 43.19 -30.83
CA ASN A 891 -19.76 42.40 -30.58
C ASN A 891 -19.41 41.65 -31.87
N LYS A 892 -18.12 41.61 -32.21
CA LYS A 892 -17.61 40.87 -33.37
C LYS A 892 -17.98 39.40 -33.33
N ASP A 893 -18.04 38.78 -32.15
CA ASP A 893 -18.41 37.38 -32.03
C ASP A 893 -19.93 37.18 -32.30
N ASP A 894 -20.77 38.10 -31.81
CA ASP A 894 -22.21 38.09 -32.10
C ASP A 894 -22.48 38.35 -33.58
N ALA A 895 -21.71 39.24 -34.22
CA ALA A 895 -21.79 39.50 -35.65
C ALA A 895 -21.38 38.26 -36.48
N ARG A 896 -20.34 37.53 -36.07
CA ARG A 896 -19.95 36.26 -36.73
C ARG A 896 -21.02 35.19 -36.57
N GLN A 897 -21.66 35.10 -35.40
CA GLN A 897 -22.75 34.14 -35.20
C GLN A 897 -23.96 34.48 -36.08
N LYS A 898 -24.28 35.78 -36.20
CA LYS A 898 -25.46 36.21 -36.95
C LYS A 898 -25.27 36.18 -38.47
N TRP A 899 -24.09 36.52 -38.98
CA TRP A 899 -23.86 36.67 -40.42
C TRP A 899 -22.77 35.76 -41.00
N GLY A 900 -22.08 34.98 -40.17
CA GLY A 900 -20.99 34.08 -40.57
C GLY A 900 -19.63 34.77 -40.59
N ASP A 901 -18.58 34.03 -40.24
CA ASP A 901 -17.22 34.57 -40.11
C ASP A 901 -16.62 35.02 -41.45
N GLU A 902 -16.85 34.25 -42.52
CA GLU A 902 -16.38 34.60 -43.87
C GLU A 902 -17.00 35.91 -44.37
N GLN A 903 -18.30 36.10 -44.16
CA GLN A 903 -19.01 37.30 -44.61
C GLN A 903 -18.58 38.54 -43.81
N VAL A 904 -18.43 38.41 -42.48
CA VAL A 904 -17.95 39.51 -41.62
C VAL A 904 -16.50 39.86 -41.95
N LEU A 905 -15.66 38.88 -42.31
CA LEU A 905 -14.31 39.13 -42.76
C LEU A 905 -14.28 39.87 -44.10
N VAL A 906 -15.12 39.48 -45.06
CA VAL A 906 -15.28 40.18 -46.34
C VAL A 906 -15.69 41.62 -46.11
N TRP A 907 -16.70 41.91 -45.28
CA TRP A 907 -17.06 43.32 -45.01
C TRP A 907 -15.93 44.13 -44.36
N ARG A 908 -15.10 43.49 -43.52
CA ARG A 908 -13.98 44.16 -42.85
C ARG A 908 -12.76 44.38 -43.74
N ARG A 909 -12.53 43.52 -44.72
CA ARG A 909 -11.30 43.48 -45.54
C ARG A 909 -11.55 43.63 -47.03
N SER A 910 -12.76 43.83 -47.50
CA SER A 910 -13.02 44.19 -48.89
C SER A 910 -12.86 45.68 -49.12
N TYR A 911 -12.44 46.03 -50.34
CA TYR A 911 -12.30 47.41 -50.78
C TYR A 911 -13.66 48.03 -51.15
N ASP A 912 -14.50 47.26 -51.84
CA ASP A 912 -15.70 47.70 -52.55
C ASP A 912 -17.02 47.26 -51.88
N VAL A 913 -17.01 46.22 -51.05
CA VAL A 913 -18.25 45.68 -50.44
C VAL A 913 -18.58 46.36 -49.09
N PRO A 914 -19.68 47.14 -48.99
CA PRO A 914 -20.12 47.72 -47.73
C PRO A 914 -20.84 46.67 -46.85
N PRO A 915 -20.82 46.82 -45.51
CA PRO A 915 -21.67 46.03 -44.61
C PRO A 915 -23.16 46.42 -44.77
N PRO A 916 -24.10 45.60 -44.25
CA PRO A 916 -25.52 45.92 -44.32
C PRO A 916 -25.89 47.14 -43.46
N GLY A 917 -26.82 47.95 -43.95
CA GLY A 917 -27.40 49.10 -43.25
C GLY A 917 -27.39 50.40 -44.06
N ASP A 918 -28.33 51.29 -43.76
CA ASP A 918 -28.40 52.61 -44.38
C ASP A 918 -27.13 53.42 -44.07
N ASN A 919 -26.53 54.01 -45.11
CA ASN A 919 -25.26 54.77 -45.06
C ASN A 919 -24.00 53.95 -44.66
N ALA A 920 -24.03 52.62 -44.79
CA ALA A 920 -22.83 51.80 -44.64
C ALA A 920 -21.81 52.08 -45.76
N GLU A 921 -20.53 52.20 -45.39
CA GLU A 921 -19.47 52.52 -46.34
C GLU A 921 -18.59 51.29 -46.60
N SER A 922 -18.08 51.16 -47.83
CA SER A 922 -16.87 50.40 -48.16
C SER A 922 -15.64 51.31 -48.04
N LEU A 923 -14.43 50.75 -48.14
CA LEU A 923 -13.22 51.58 -48.15
C LEU A 923 -13.22 52.53 -49.36
N GLU A 924 -13.73 52.07 -50.51
CA GLU A 924 -13.94 52.90 -51.70
C GLU A 924 -14.89 54.08 -51.44
N LEU A 925 -16.02 53.85 -50.77
CA LEU A 925 -16.99 54.91 -50.43
C LEU A 925 -16.40 55.89 -49.40
N THR A 926 -15.66 55.40 -48.41
CA THR A 926 -14.91 56.25 -47.48
C THR A 926 -13.88 57.11 -48.24
N ALA A 927 -13.18 56.56 -49.23
CA ALA A 927 -12.27 57.34 -50.07
C ALA A 927 -13.00 58.41 -50.90
N LYS A 928 -14.16 58.08 -51.50
CA LYS A 928 -15.00 59.06 -52.23
C LYS A 928 -15.49 60.21 -51.34
N ARG A 929 -15.57 60.02 -50.02
CA ARG A 929 -15.89 61.08 -49.06
C ARG A 929 -14.65 61.89 -48.62
N VAL A 930 -13.53 61.21 -48.36
CA VAL A 930 -12.32 61.84 -47.81
C VAL A 930 -11.54 62.62 -48.88
N LEU A 931 -11.40 62.07 -50.10
CA LEU A 931 -10.54 62.63 -51.15
C LEU A 931 -11.00 64.01 -51.66
N PRO A 932 -12.31 64.28 -51.89
CA PRO A 932 -12.74 65.63 -52.28
C PRO A 932 -12.43 66.70 -51.23
N TYR A 933 -12.45 66.33 -49.94
CA TYR A 933 -12.07 67.24 -48.86
C TYR A 933 -10.56 67.47 -48.82
N TRP A 934 -9.77 66.41 -49.04
CA TRP A 934 -8.31 66.51 -49.20
C TRP A 934 -7.93 67.46 -50.33
N GLU A 935 -8.49 67.29 -51.53
CA GLU A 935 -8.17 68.10 -52.72
C GLU A 935 -8.62 69.55 -52.60
N LYS A 936 -9.80 69.80 -52.02
CA LYS A 936 -10.39 71.15 -51.95
C LYS A 936 -9.86 71.98 -50.77
N THR A 937 -9.55 71.35 -49.64
CA THR A 937 -9.27 72.07 -48.39
C THR A 937 -7.82 71.93 -47.93
N ILE A 938 -7.24 70.72 -47.99
CA ILE A 938 -5.93 70.44 -47.39
C ILE A 938 -4.80 70.63 -48.42
N LEU A 939 -4.96 70.11 -49.63
CA LEU A 939 -3.96 70.16 -50.70
C LEU A 939 -3.57 71.60 -51.12
N PRO A 940 -4.49 72.58 -51.19
CA PRO A 940 -4.10 73.97 -51.48
C PRO A 940 -3.23 74.60 -50.40
N GLN A 941 -3.38 74.18 -49.14
CA GLN A 941 -2.52 74.66 -48.04
C GLN A 941 -1.11 74.05 -48.13
N LEU A 942 -1.01 72.78 -48.53
CA LEU A 942 0.29 72.14 -48.81
C LEU A 942 0.99 72.82 -50.01
N ALA A 943 0.24 73.13 -51.08
CA ALA A 943 0.76 73.86 -52.23
C ALA A 943 1.27 75.28 -51.87
N ALA A 944 0.69 75.91 -50.85
CA ALA A 944 1.16 77.18 -50.29
C ALA A 944 2.39 77.03 -49.38
N GLY A 945 2.98 75.84 -49.27
CA GLY A 945 4.18 75.56 -48.49
C GLY A 945 3.95 75.46 -46.98
N LYS A 946 2.72 75.16 -46.53
CA LYS A 946 2.36 75.03 -45.11
C LYS A 946 2.54 73.61 -44.60
N ASN A 947 2.97 73.47 -43.33
CA ASN A 947 3.10 72.18 -42.67
C ASN A 947 1.79 71.78 -41.98
N ILE A 948 1.28 70.59 -42.25
CA ILE A 948 -0.06 70.18 -41.81
C ILE A 948 -0.01 68.93 -40.92
N LEU A 949 -0.73 68.96 -39.80
CA LEU A 949 -0.94 67.82 -38.92
C LEU A 949 -2.34 67.23 -39.09
N ILE A 950 -2.46 65.93 -39.36
CA ILE A 950 -3.77 65.27 -39.50
C ILE A 950 -3.90 64.16 -38.47
N ALA A 951 -4.93 64.24 -37.63
CA ALA A 951 -5.29 63.22 -36.66
C ALA A 951 -6.69 62.69 -36.95
N ALA A 952 -6.77 61.52 -37.58
CA ALA A 952 -8.02 60.88 -38.00
C ALA A 952 -7.99 59.37 -37.71
N HIS A 953 -8.95 58.63 -38.25
CA HIS A 953 -9.10 57.20 -37.99
C HIS A 953 -8.47 56.33 -39.07
N GLY A 954 -8.39 55.03 -38.84
CA GLY A 954 -7.58 54.10 -39.64
C GLY A 954 -7.97 54.09 -41.12
N ASN A 955 -9.26 53.92 -41.45
CA ASN A 955 -9.64 53.85 -42.87
C ASN A 955 -9.64 55.22 -43.56
N SER A 956 -9.89 56.30 -42.82
CA SER A 956 -9.79 57.67 -43.35
C SER A 956 -8.35 58.01 -43.72
N LEU A 957 -7.38 57.64 -42.86
CA LEU A 957 -5.96 57.82 -43.15
C LEU A 957 -5.48 56.90 -44.27
N ARG A 958 -5.96 55.65 -44.33
CA ARG A 958 -5.69 54.75 -45.47
C ARG A 958 -6.15 55.32 -46.80
N ALA A 959 -7.33 55.95 -46.83
CA ALA A 959 -7.85 56.60 -48.04
C ALA A 959 -6.95 57.76 -48.49
N LEU A 960 -6.41 58.55 -47.56
CA LEU A 960 -5.43 59.60 -47.89
C LEU A 960 -4.12 59.02 -48.40
N ILE A 961 -3.58 58.01 -47.71
CA ILE A 961 -2.32 57.36 -48.10
C ILE A 961 -2.46 56.69 -49.48
N MET A 962 -3.64 56.12 -49.79
CA MET A 962 -3.93 55.55 -51.10
C MET A 962 -3.70 56.57 -52.23
N ASP A 963 -4.19 57.79 -52.08
CA ASP A 963 -4.01 58.83 -53.11
C ASP A 963 -2.59 59.40 -53.12
N ILE A 964 -1.97 59.60 -51.95
CA ILE A 964 -0.60 60.11 -51.83
C ILE A 964 0.42 59.13 -52.44
N GLU A 965 0.28 57.84 -52.19
CA GLU A 965 1.20 56.78 -52.65
C GLU A 965 0.74 56.10 -53.95
N LYS A 966 -0.41 56.50 -54.51
CA LYS A 966 -1.02 55.92 -55.71
C LYS A 966 -1.17 54.39 -55.62
N LEU A 967 -1.63 53.90 -54.46
CA LEU A 967 -1.85 52.48 -54.20
C LEU A 967 -3.13 51.97 -54.87
N SER A 968 -3.13 50.70 -55.31
CA SER A 968 -4.34 50.04 -55.80
C SER A 968 -5.28 49.64 -54.65
N GLY A 969 -6.57 49.43 -54.94
CA GLY A 969 -7.57 49.06 -53.91
C GLY A 969 -7.19 47.81 -53.10
N GLU A 970 -6.56 46.82 -53.75
CA GLU A 970 -6.06 45.60 -53.08
C GLU A 970 -4.88 45.88 -52.15
N GLN A 971 -3.96 46.78 -52.53
CA GLN A 971 -2.80 47.12 -51.72
C GLN A 971 -3.19 47.88 -50.44
N VAL A 972 -4.22 48.72 -50.51
CA VAL A 972 -4.68 49.52 -49.35
C VAL A 972 -5.39 48.67 -48.31
N VAL A 973 -6.11 47.63 -48.74
CA VAL A 973 -6.72 46.65 -47.83
C VAL A 973 -5.66 45.98 -46.94
N GLY A 974 -4.49 45.69 -47.51
CA GLY A 974 -3.36 45.08 -46.81
C GLY A 974 -2.55 46.05 -45.94
N LEU A 975 -2.79 47.37 -46.02
CA LEU A 975 -2.02 48.38 -45.29
C LEU A 975 -2.45 48.44 -43.82
N GLU A 976 -1.64 47.92 -42.89
CA GLU A 976 -1.90 48.06 -41.45
C GLU A 976 -1.25 49.33 -40.88
N LEU A 977 -2.08 50.22 -40.31
CA LEU A 977 -1.62 51.43 -39.63
C LEU A 977 -1.60 51.17 -38.12
N ALA A 978 -0.42 51.30 -37.50
CA ALA A 978 -0.27 51.21 -36.06
C ALA A 978 -0.94 52.40 -35.35
N THR A 979 -1.60 52.17 -34.22
CA THR A 979 -2.24 53.22 -33.43
C THR A 979 -1.21 54.07 -32.70
N GLY A 980 -1.37 55.40 -32.74
CA GLY A 980 -0.47 56.33 -32.06
C GLY A 980 0.94 56.44 -32.65
N VAL A 981 1.22 55.85 -33.82
CA VAL A 981 2.51 55.99 -34.51
C VAL A 981 2.40 57.03 -35.63
N PRO A 982 3.11 58.16 -35.55
CA PRO A 982 3.10 59.18 -36.59
C PRO A 982 3.77 58.70 -37.89
N ILE A 983 3.24 59.19 -39.02
CA ILE A 983 3.84 59.04 -40.34
C ILE A 983 3.99 60.44 -40.93
N GLN A 984 5.22 60.80 -41.30
CA GLN A 984 5.54 62.07 -41.95
C GLN A 984 5.81 61.83 -43.43
N TYR A 985 5.19 62.66 -44.27
CA TYR A 985 5.42 62.72 -45.70
C TYR A 985 5.96 64.08 -46.08
N ASP A 986 7.05 64.12 -46.84
CA ASP A 986 7.50 65.32 -47.52
C ASP A 986 6.97 65.24 -48.96
N LEU A 987 6.14 66.21 -49.33
CA LEU A 987 5.37 66.19 -50.58
C LEU A 987 5.72 67.42 -51.42
N ASP A 988 5.80 67.23 -52.74
CA ASP A 988 5.86 68.30 -53.73
C ASP A 988 4.51 68.36 -54.47
N VAL A 989 3.95 69.55 -54.64
CA VAL A 989 2.64 69.74 -55.27
C VAL A 989 2.83 70.57 -56.53
N VAL A 990 2.71 69.92 -57.69
CA VAL A 990 2.86 70.55 -59.01
C VAL A 990 1.55 70.35 -59.79
N ASP A 991 0.94 71.44 -60.25
CA ASP A 991 -0.33 71.44 -61.02
C ASP A 991 -1.48 70.65 -60.37
N GLY A 992 -1.58 70.67 -59.04
CA GLY A 992 -2.61 69.98 -58.27
C GLY A 992 -2.37 68.48 -58.10
N GLN A 993 -1.24 67.94 -58.57
CA GLN A 993 -0.83 66.56 -58.34
C GLN A 993 0.24 66.47 -57.24
N VAL A 994 0.06 65.52 -56.32
CA VAL A 994 0.96 65.27 -55.19
C VAL A 994 2.03 64.26 -55.61
N LYS A 995 3.30 64.63 -55.42
CA LYS A 995 4.46 63.75 -55.58
C LYS A 995 5.17 63.56 -54.25
N VAL A 996 5.35 62.30 -53.83
CA VAL A 996 6.07 61.98 -52.59
C VAL A 996 7.58 62.13 -52.80
N LEU A 997 8.22 62.98 -52.00
CA LEU A 997 9.67 63.13 -51.96
C LEU A 997 10.31 62.19 -50.93
N SER A 998 9.69 62.07 -49.76
CA SER A 998 10.18 61.24 -48.66
C SER A 998 9.03 60.76 -47.76
N LYS A 999 9.21 59.58 -47.15
CA LYS A 999 8.27 59.00 -46.16
C LYS A 999 9.06 58.53 -44.95
N LYS A 1000 8.62 58.94 -43.76
CA LYS A 1000 9.19 58.50 -42.48
C LYS A 1000 8.11 58.01 -41.54
N ILE A 1001 8.23 56.77 -41.08
CA ILE A 1001 7.37 56.18 -40.06
C ILE A 1001 8.15 56.15 -38.75
N PHE A 1002 7.58 56.70 -37.67
CA PHE A 1002 8.23 56.75 -36.36
C PHE A 1002 7.96 55.47 -35.55
N ASN A 1003 8.22 54.32 -36.20
CA ASN A 1003 8.13 53.00 -35.57
C ASN A 1003 9.43 52.72 -34.81
N GLN A 1004 9.34 52.84 -33.49
CA GLN A 1004 10.42 52.79 -32.48
C GLN A 1004 10.94 54.18 -32.11
#